data_AF-A0A0C2BJS9-F1
#
_entry.id   AF-A0A0C2BJS9-F1
#
_cell.length_a   1.000
_cell.length_b   1.000
_cell.length_c   1.000
_cell.angle_alpha   90.00
_cell.angle_beta   90.00
_cell.angle_gamma   90.00
#
_symmetry.space_group_name_H-M   'P 1'
#
loop_
_entity.id
_entity.type
_entity.pdbx_description
1 polymer ?
#
loop_
_entity_poly.entity_id
_entity_poly.type
_entity_poly.pdbx_seq_one_letter_code
_entity_poly.pdbx_strand_id
1 'polypeptide(L)'
;MPEAEELLIDAARHATVAVHGLWRRWRPEQREGAPLALLEDNRLRVSLLVEAVLGVRLEIRNAQPPAPASWAARIIRREARRMPVALPANDGSSIYLPPALAAGNANDFALLGLLQGLRVVRGSASCYAHCNSPLAADLFLLAETAAADRALRRLLPGWACALDGLYARCAGMVEHLRPAGGVYSEVHVLYRSVLQHAQSSPFAGTAASSLEWAAERACALRRAAPHQRYRQWLEDPVIGRLLPPDAMPVPLRAGAQTMQGDHPPRRASLARRPRARSSEADEDDAQPGIWMVQTTEPQEHAEDPLGLNRPQDRSVDGDVEGAAQSLAELESARLVTTPGRAADVMCSDDPPPRLAQAAQGAEPGGMYAYPEWDCRSGTYGAQPALVRVASAGAGPRAWVETALQRHAGTLRTLRRRLGLIRPHRQVLRRCPEGDDIDCDAMVDERCARRAGGAPSGAVYLQHRRAPRRIGLLLLVDSSASTDAWVAEGQRVIDIAKEAALVAACALHAVGAEFAVFSFSGEGRGGIQMRVIKDFDQAWNADAMCRVAALEPENYTRLGGAVRHACAVLARRAVDFRLLLLFSDGRPNDCDLYAGPYGLEDARQALMEARIQQIEPYCFTVDREGASYLPHLFGTGRYTIVQRAQQLPAAFVDWLRNAARRASR
;
A
#
# COMPACT_ATOMS: atom_id res chain seq x y z
N MET A 1 -4.82 37.46 -41.61
CA MET A 1 -4.89 37.92 -40.21
C MET A 1 -4.81 36.67 -39.35
N PRO A 2 -3.93 36.59 -38.35
CA PRO A 2 -3.86 35.39 -37.51
C PRO A 2 -5.20 35.21 -36.80
N GLU A 3 -5.68 33.97 -36.77
CA GLU A 3 -6.94 33.61 -36.14
C GLU A 3 -6.85 33.90 -34.64
N ALA A 4 -7.96 34.31 -34.02
CA ALA A 4 -7.98 34.78 -32.62
C ALA A 4 -7.42 33.73 -31.63
N GLU A 5 -7.44 32.46 -32.01
CA GLU A 5 -6.91 31.33 -31.25
C GLU A 5 -5.37 31.31 -31.21
N GLU A 6 -4.69 31.65 -32.30
CA GLU A 6 -3.22 31.73 -32.33
C GLU A 6 -2.69 32.87 -31.46
N LEU A 7 -3.40 34.00 -31.42
CA LEU A 7 -3.06 35.13 -30.55
C LEU A 7 -3.25 34.80 -29.06
N LEU A 8 -4.24 33.97 -28.71
CA LEU A 8 -4.46 33.52 -27.34
C LEU A 8 -3.39 32.53 -26.88
N ILE A 9 -2.98 31.60 -27.76
CA ILE A 9 -1.92 30.63 -27.46
C ILE A 9 -0.57 31.35 -27.29
N ASP A 10 -0.28 32.34 -28.14
CA ASP A 10 0.97 33.09 -28.06
C ASP A 10 1.02 34.02 -26.82
N ALA A 11 -0.11 34.65 -26.48
CA ALA A 11 -0.25 35.41 -25.24
C ALA A 11 -0.07 34.51 -23.99
N ALA A 12 -0.64 33.30 -24.00
CA ALA A 12 -0.47 32.34 -22.91
C ALA A 12 1.00 31.87 -22.77
N ARG A 13 1.69 31.68 -23.90
CA ARG A 13 3.11 31.30 -23.93
C ARG A 13 3.98 32.41 -23.34
N HIS A 14 3.76 33.66 -23.73
CA HIS A 14 4.48 34.82 -23.20
C HIS A 14 4.18 35.08 -21.71
N ALA A 15 2.93 34.91 -21.28
CA ALA A 15 2.55 35.00 -19.86
C ALA A 15 3.26 33.93 -19.02
N THR A 16 3.36 32.69 -19.54
CA THR A 16 4.03 31.58 -18.85
C THR A 16 5.52 31.87 -18.68
N VAL A 17 6.19 32.40 -19.70
CA VAL A 17 7.61 32.79 -19.64
C VAL A 17 7.84 33.94 -18.64
N ALA A 18 6.95 34.94 -18.63
CA ALA A 18 7.02 36.06 -17.68
C ALA A 18 6.82 35.61 -16.23
N VAL A 19 5.86 34.73 -15.97
CA VAL A 19 5.61 34.13 -14.64
C VAL A 19 6.81 33.29 -14.20
N HIS A 20 7.40 32.49 -15.10
CA HIS A 20 8.59 31.69 -14.80
C HIS A 20 9.81 32.57 -14.49
N GLY A 21 9.96 33.70 -15.20
CA GLY A 21 11.00 34.70 -14.96
C GLY A 21 10.84 35.42 -13.62
N LEU A 22 9.61 35.81 -13.25
CA LEU A 22 9.29 36.36 -11.93
C LEU A 22 9.56 35.32 -10.83
N TRP A 23 9.15 34.07 -11.03
CA TRP A 23 9.36 33.01 -10.05
C TRP A 23 10.86 32.76 -9.77
N ARG A 24 11.71 32.81 -10.79
CA ARG A 24 13.18 32.72 -10.60
C ARG A 24 13.77 33.93 -9.89
N ARG A 25 13.26 35.15 -10.11
CA ARG A 25 13.74 36.38 -9.44
C ARG A 25 13.32 36.48 -7.99
N TRP A 26 12.14 35.96 -7.65
CA TRP A 26 11.57 36.02 -6.29
C TRP A 26 11.78 34.73 -5.49
N ARG A 27 12.49 33.75 -6.04
CA ARG A 27 12.90 32.54 -5.29
C ARG A 27 13.87 32.97 -4.20
N PRO A 28 13.60 32.69 -2.91
CA PRO A 28 14.55 33.00 -1.86
C PRO A 28 15.86 32.21 -2.10
N GLU A 29 16.99 32.91 -2.02
CA GLU A 29 18.31 32.29 -2.08
C GLU A 29 18.40 31.20 -1.00
N GLN A 30 18.65 29.96 -1.43
CA GLN A 30 19.04 28.92 -0.50
C GLN A 30 20.38 29.35 0.09
N ARG A 31 20.37 29.78 1.36
CA ARG A 31 21.59 30.05 2.12
C ARG A 31 22.38 28.76 2.25
N GLU A 32 23.34 28.55 1.34
CA GLU A 32 24.44 27.61 1.53
C GLU A 32 25.25 28.05 2.76
N GLY A 33 25.67 27.10 3.60
CA GLY A 33 26.77 27.36 4.55
C GLY A 33 26.64 26.89 5.99
N ALA A 34 25.71 25.98 6.34
CA ALA A 34 25.80 25.27 7.62
C ALA A 34 25.75 23.76 7.39
N PRO A 35 26.60 22.94 8.05
CA PRO A 35 26.39 21.50 8.07
C PRO A 35 24.98 21.25 8.59
N LEU A 36 24.23 20.35 7.93
CA LEU A 36 22.88 19.98 8.32
C LEU A 36 22.91 18.57 8.92
N ALA A 37 22.30 18.39 10.08
CA ALA A 37 22.02 17.07 10.61
C ALA A 37 20.73 16.57 9.99
N LEU A 38 20.77 15.41 9.33
CA LEU A 38 19.60 14.78 8.74
C LEU A 38 18.89 13.91 9.76
N LEU A 39 17.55 13.92 9.72
CA LEU A 39 16.73 13.06 10.56
C LEU A 39 16.94 11.59 10.20
N GLU A 40 17.19 11.26 8.94
CA GLU A 40 17.38 9.87 8.49
C GLU A 40 18.54 9.17 9.23
N ASP A 41 19.65 9.88 9.41
CA ASP A 41 20.84 9.39 10.10
C ASP A 41 20.61 9.22 11.62
N ASN A 42 19.68 9.97 12.19
CA ASN A 42 19.41 10.00 13.63
C ASN A 42 18.11 9.29 14.04
N ARG A 43 17.26 8.89 13.09
CA ARG A 43 15.90 8.38 13.32
C ARG A 43 15.90 7.17 14.25
N LEU A 44 16.79 6.20 14.00
CA LEU A 44 16.90 5.00 14.81
C LEU A 44 17.37 5.33 16.24
N ARG A 45 18.38 6.20 16.38
CA ARG A 45 18.94 6.60 17.69
C ARG A 45 17.91 7.34 18.54
N VAL A 46 17.15 8.25 17.93
CA VAL A 46 16.10 9.01 18.60
C VAL A 46 14.93 8.10 18.98
N SER A 47 14.52 7.19 18.10
CA SER A 47 13.45 6.23 18.38
C SER A 47 13.80 5.33 19.57
N LEU A 48 15.02 4.78 19.61
CA LEU A 48 15.49 3.96 20.73
C LEU A 48 15.59 4.77 22.03
N LEU A 49 16.04 6.03 21.96
CA LEU A 49 16.12 6.89 23.15
C LEU A 49 14.72 7.23 23.69
N VAL A 50 13.77 7.57 22.82
CA VAL A 50 12.38 7.85 23.20
C VAL A 50 11.75 6.62 23.84
N GLU A 51 11.94 5.44 23.26
CA GLU A 51 11.46 4.18 23.81
C GLU A 51 12.10 3.86 25.16
N ALA A 52 13.41 4.02 25.30
CA ALA A 52 14.14 3.76 26.54
C ALA A 52 13.74 4.71 27.69
N VAL A 53 13.50 5.99 27.39
CA VAL A 53 13.19 7.00 28.42
C VAL A 53 11.70 7.02 28.78
N LEU A 54 10.81 6.84 27.79
CA LEU A 54 9.37 6.97 27.99
C LEU A 54 8.64 5.62 28.13
N GLY A 55 9.30 4.50 27.80
CA GLY A 55 8.70 3.17 27.84
C GLY A 55 7.61 2.94 26.78
N VAL A 56 7.49 3.83 25.79
CA VAL A 56 6.52 3.75 24.69
C VAL A 56 7.23 3.76 23.35
N ARG A 57 6.83 2.84 22.47
CA ARG A 57 7.34 2.77 21.11
C ARG A 57 6.53 3.69 20.20
N LEU A 58 7.12 4.81 19.80
CA LEU A 58 6.49 5.83 18.95
C LEU A 58 7.18 5.88 17.59
N GLU A 59 6.39 5.96 16.51
CA GLU A 59 6.92 6.11 15.16
C GLU A 59 7.41 7.54 14.92
N ILE A 60 8.63 7.70 14.42
CA ILE A 60 9.21 9.00 14.06
C ILE A 60 9.10 9.22 12.54
N ARG A 61 8.35 10.25 12.15
CA ARG A 61 8.03 10.62 10.77
C ARG A 61 8.62 11.98 10.41
N ASN A 62 8.72 12.28 9.11
CA ASN A 62 9.18 13.59 8.64
C ASN A 62 8.04 14.62 8.72
N ALA A 63 8.29 15.75 9.37
CA ALA A 63 7.40 16.90 9.38
C ALA A 63 7.46 17.64 8.02
N GLN A 64 6.31 18.09 7.54
CA GLN A 64 6.22 18.89 6.31
C GLN A 64 6.05 20.37 6.65
N PRO A 65 6.69 21.30 5.89
CA PRO A 65 6.42 22.72 6.04
C PRO A 65 4.97 23.03 5.66
N PRO A 66 4.33 24.05 6.28
CA PRO A 66 2.96 24.42 5.93
C PRO A 66 2.86 24.86 4.45
N ALA A 67 1.74 24.53 3.81
CA ALA A 67 1.46 24.98 2.45
C ALA A 67 1.54 26.52 2.37
N PRO A 68 2.14 27.08 1.31
CA PRO A 68 2.26 28.52 1.15
C PRO A 68 0.87 29.16 1.08
N ALA A 69 0.64 30.18 1.90
CA ALA A 69 -0.63 30.90 1.90
C ALA A 69 -0.82 31.63 0.55
N SER A 70 -1.93 31.33 -0.14
CA SER A 70 -2.28 32.01 -1.39
C SER A 70 -2.49 33.51 -1.14
N TRP A 71 -2.25 34.33 -2.15
CA TRP A 71 -2.48 35.79 -2.07
C TRP A 71 -3.92 36.12 -1.63
N ALA A 72 -4.90 35.36 -2.13
CA ALA A 72 -6.30 35.44 -1.70
C ALA A 72 -6.51 35.04 -0.23
N ALA A 73 -5.84 34.00 0.28
CA ALA A 73 -5.92 33.62 1.70
C ALA A 73 -5.33 34.70 2.63
N ARG A 74 -4.26 35.39 2.18
CA ARG A 74 -3.63 36.48 2.95
C ARG A 74 -4.50 37.73 3.04
N ILE A 75 -5.25 38.05 1.99
CA ILE A 75 -6.05 39.29 1.91
C ILE A 75 -7.50 39.07 2.40
N ILE A 76 -8.14 37.97 1.98
CA ILE A 76 -9.56 37.70 2.24
C ILE A 76 -9.75 37.03 3.60
N ARG A 77 -8.95 35.99 3.91
CA ARG A 77 -9.04 35.26 5.19
C ARG A 77 -8.19 35.88 6.30
N ARG A 78 -7.32 36.85 5.95
CA ARG A 78 -6.40 37.53 6.87
C ARG A 78 -5.66 36.53 7.77
N GLU A 79 -5.18 35.42 7.21
CA GLU A 79 -4.48 34.38 7.98
C GLU A 79 -3.19 34.91 8.62
N ALA A 80 -2.83 34.40 9.79
CA ALA A 80 -1.58 34.76 10.47
C ALA A 80 -0.37 34.27 9.66
N ARG A 81 0.76 34.97 9.78
CA ARG A 81 2.00 34.62 9.08
C ARG A 81 2.53 33.30 9.65
N ARG A 82 2.51 32.24 8.85
CA ARG A 82 3.08 30.92 9.22
C ARG A 82 4.58 30.88 9.01
N MET A 83 5.27 30.08 9.82
CA MET A 83 6.68 29.77 9.61
C MET A 83 6.86 28.96 8.32
N PRO A 84 7.81 29.30 7.44
CA PRO A 84 8.08 28.54 6.22
C PRO A 84 8.87 27.25 6.47
N VAL A 85 9.04 26.85 7.74
CA VAL A 85 9.89 25.72 8.17
C VAL A 85 8.99 24.58 8.65
N ALA A 86 9.43 23.34 8.45
CA ALA A 86 8.79 22.17 9.04
C ALA A 86 8.94 22.23 10.58
N LEU A 87 7.83 22.23 11.30
CA LEU A 87 7.80 22.24 12.76
C LEU A 87 7.61 20.81 13.28
N PRO A 88 8.20 20.46 14.43
CA PRO A 88 7.91 19.18 15.04
C PRO A 88 6.43 19.10 15.43
N ALA A 89 5.84 17.93 15.35
CA ALA A 89 4.45 17.72 15.71
C ALA A 89 4.20 16.34 16.28
N ASN A 90 3.01 16.11 16.85
CA ASN A 90 2.53 14.77 17.17
C ASN A 90 1.01 14.68 16.97
N ASP A 91 0.52 13.49 16.62
CA ASP A 91 -0.90 13.17 16.43
C ASP A 91 -1.48 12.28 17.55
N GLY A 92 -0.68 12.03 18.60
CA GLY A 92 -1.03 11.12 19.70
C GLY A 92 -0.61 9.65 19.47
N SER A 93 -0.15 9.29 18.27
CA SER A 93 0.38 7.96 17.94
C SER A 93 1.81 8.01 17.39
N SER A 94 2.14 9.07 16.67
CA SER A 94 3.38 9.29 15.94
C SER A 94 3.97 10.66 16.26
N ILE A 95 5.29 10.76 16.20
CA ILE A 95 6.05 12.01 16.34
C ILE A 95 6.55 12.41 14.95
N TYR A 96 6.31 13.65 14.55
CA TYR A 96 6.84 14.25 13.33
C TYR A 96 7.98 15.18 13.70
N LEU A 97 9.17 14.98 13.13
CA LEU A 97 10.34 15.83 13.35
C LEU A 97 10.78 16.49 12.02
N PRO A 98 11.39 17.68 12.05
CA PRO A 98 11.92 18.33 10.85
C PRO A 98 12.90 17.41 10.10
N PRO A 99 12.94 17.39 8.77
CA PRO A 99 13.81 16.48 8.02
C PRO A 99 15.30 16.83 8.17
N ALA A 100 15.61 18.11 8.43
CA ALA A 100 16.96 18.60 8.65
C ALA A 100 16.96 19.69 9.73
N LEU A 101 18.01 19.71 10.55
CA LEU A 101 18.31 20.77 11.51
C LEU A 101 19.71 21.32 11.24
N ALA A 102 19.95 22.59 11.57
CA ALA A 102 21.30 23.14 11.56
C ALA A 102 22.18 22.33 12.52
N ALA A 103 23.35 21.83 12.06
CA ALA A 103 24.19 20.89 12.80
C ALA A 103 24.97 21.52 13.97
N GLY A 104 24.36 22.44 14.69
CA GLY A 104 24.94 23.08 15.88
C GLY A 104 25.06 22.14 17.08
N ASN A 105 24.25 21.07 17.17
CA ASN A 105 24.35 20.03 18.20
C ASN A 105 23.67 18.72 17.77
N ALA A 106 24.33 17.58 18.00
CA ALA A 106 23.83 16.26 17.60
C ALA A 106 22.57 15.80 18.37
N ASN A 107 22.27 16.44 19.50
CA ASN A 107 21.20 16.03 20.42
C ASN A 107 19.86 16.76 20.17
N ASP A 108 19.78 17.66 19.20
CA ASP A 108 18.57 18.46 18.98
C ASP A 108 17.39 17.60 18.54
N PHE A 109 17.61 16.61 17.68
CA PHE A 109 16.59 15.62 17.32
C PHE A 109 16.14 14.80 18.52
N ALA A 110 17.07 14.42 19.40
CA ALA A 110 16.76 13.67 20.61
C ALA A 110 15.89 14.49 21.57
N LEU A 111 16.25 15.75 21.81
CA LEU A 111 15.49 16.67 22.66
C LEU A 111 14.09 16.94 22.11
N LEU A 112 13.97 17.26 20.81
CA LEU A 112 12.66 17.48 20.18
C LEU A 112 11.80 16.21 20.19
N GLY A 113 12.40 15.05 19.92
CA GLY A 113 11.73 13.76 20.01
C GLY A 113 11.20 13.46 21.42
N LEU A 114 12.01 13.70 22.45
CA LEU A 114 11.61 13.49 23.85
C LEU A 114 10.52 14.46 24.30
N LEU A 115 10.60 15.75 23.91
CA LEU A 115 9.58 16.75 24.23
C LEU A 115 8.23 16.39 23.60
N GLN A 116 8.21 15.98 22.33
CA GLN A 116 6.98 15.56 21.66
C GLN A 116 6.48 14.21 22.18
N GLY A 117 7.37 13.27 22.46
CA GLY A 117 7.02 11.97 23.04
C GLY A 117 6.38 12.09 24.41
N LEU A 118 6.88 12.98 25.28
CA LEU A 118 6.26 13.26 26.58
C LEU A 118 4.83 13.79 26.44
N ARG A 119 4.55 14.58 25.40
CA ARG A 119 3.19 15.07 25.11
C ARG A 119 2.29 13.96 24.58
N VAL A 120 2.83 13.01 23.82
CA VAL A 120 2.09 11.81 23.43
C VAL A 120 1.70 10.98 24.67
N VAL A 121 2.65 10.72 25.57
CA VAL A 121 2.39 9.99 26.84
C VAL A 121 1.36 10.70 27.71
N ARG A 122 1.36 12.03 27.71
CA ARG A 122 0.36 12.85 28.43
C ARG A 122 -1.01 12.88 27.76
N GLY A 123 -1.15 12.42 26.51
CA GLY A 123 -2.39 12.51 25.75
C GLY A 123 -2.71 13.93 25.27
N SER A 124 -1.70 14.79 25.06
CA SER A 124 -1.93 16.21 24.74
C SER A 124 -2.68 16.41 23.41
N ALA A 125 -2.49 15.53 22.42
CA ALA A 125 -3.13 15.64 21.10
C ALA A 125 -4.66 15.47 21.14
N SER A 126 -5.17 14.53 21.96
CA SER A 126 -6.62 14.35 22.13
C SER A 126 -7.25 15.53 22.87
N CYS A 127 -6.59 16.06 23.90
CA CYS A 127 -7.05 17.27 24.59
C CYS A 127 -7.01 18.51 23.69
N TYR A 128 -5.99 18.64 22.82
CA TYR A 128 -5.87 19.76 21.89
C TYR A 128 -7.06 19.84 20.91
N ALA A 129 -7.59 18.69 20.47
CA ALA A 129 -8.77 18.63 19.61
C ALA A 129 -10.04 19.25 20.26
N HIS A 130 -10.08 19.34 21.58
CA HIS A 130 -11.19 19.93 22.34
C HIS A 130 -11.02 21.43 22.62
N CYS A 131 -9.99 22.09 22.06
CA CYS A 131 -9.79 23.53 22.23
C CYS A 131 -10.83 24.34 21.44
N ASN A 132 -11.76 24.98 22.16
CA ASN A 132 -12.87 25.73 21.56
C ASN A 132 -12.49 27.09 20.94
N SER A 133 -11.23 27.55 21.10
CA SER A 133 -10.78 28.82 20.52
C SER A 133 -9.28 28.83 20.17
N PRO A 134 -8.84 29.62 19.18
CA PRO A 134 -7.42 29.75 18.83
C PRO A 134 -6.54 30.27 19.98
N LEU A 135 -7.11 31.12 20.84
CA LEU A 135 -6.43 31.61 22.04
C LEU A 135 -6.24 30.50 23.08
N ALA A 136 -7.27 29.69 23.32
CA ALA A 136 -7.17 28.53 24.18
C ALA A 136 -6.16 27.50 23.62
N ALA A 137 -6.10 27.32 22.30
CA ALA A 137 -5.14 26.43 21.65
C ALA A 137 -3.68 26.86 21.90
N ASP A 138 -3.34 28.15 21.73
CA ASP A 138 -1.98 28.64 21.99
C ASP A 138 -1.62 28.57 23.48
N LEU A 139 -2.55 28.91 24.37
CA LEU A 139 -2.35 28.81 25.82
C LEU A 139 -2.16 27.35 26.26
N PHE A 140 -2.91 26.42 25.67
CA PHE A 140 -2.77 24.98 25.91
C PHE A 140 -1.39 24.48 25.46
N LEU A 141 -0.94 24.88 24.26
CA LEU A 141 0.39 24.53 23.77
C LEU A 141 1.50 25.03 24.70
N LEU A 142 1.38 26.25 25.25
CA LEU A 142 2.33 26.78 26.23
C LEU A 142 2.34 25.97 27.53
N ALA A 143 1.16 25.64 28.07
CA ALA A 143 1.05 24.84 29.29
C ALA A 143 1.63 23.43 29.11
N GLU A 144 1.31 22.75 28.00
CA GLU A 144 1.85 21.42 27.71
C GLU A 144 3.35 21.46 27.40
N THR A 145 3.86 22.55 26.82
CA THR A 145 5.31 22.74 26.65
C THR A 145 6.01 22.84 27.99
N ALA A 146 5.50 23.66 28.91
CA ALA A 146 6.07 23.81 30.25
C ALA A 146 6.00 22.50 31.06
N ALA A 147 4.90 21.76 30.94
CA ALA A 147 4.73 20.47 31.61
C ALA A 147 5.70 19.41 31.06
N ALA A 148 5.86 19.32 29.74
CA ALA A 148 6.80 18.40 29.09
C ALA A 148 8.26 18.74 29.42
N ASP A 149 8.63 20.03 29.41
CA ASP A 149 9.97 20.49 29.80
C ASP A 149 10.31 20.07 31.24
N ARG A 150 9.40 20.34 32.18
CA ARG A 150 9.62 20.00 33.59
C ARG A 150 9.70 18.49 33.81
N ALA A 151 8.88 17.71 33.10
CA ALA A 151 8.96 16.25 33.13
C ALA A 151 10.31 15.76 32.60
N LEU A 152 10.79 16.33 31.49
CA LEU A 152 12.08 15.98 30.89
C LEU A 152 13.25 16.29 31.83
N ARG A 153 13.26 17.46 32.48
CA ARG A 153 14.30 17.84 33.45
C ARG A 153 14.33 16.94 34.70
N ARG A 154 13.18 16.40 35.11
CA ARG A 154 13.09 15.42 36.21
C ARG A 154 13.61 14.05 35.79
N LEU A 155 13.30 13.61 34.57
CA LEU A 155 13.73 12.32 34.03
C LEU A 155 15.23 12.33 33.68
N LEU A 156 15.72 13.42 33.10
CA LEU A 156 17.08 13.56 32.58
C LEU A 156 17.73 14.87 33.06
N PRO A 157 18.11 14.98 34.35
CA PRO A 157 18.70 16.21 34.89
C PRO A 157 20.00 16.61 34.19
N GLY A 158 20.79 15.64 33.71
CA GLY A 158 22.04 15.88 32.97
C GLY A 158 21.86 16.54 31.60
N TRP A 159 20.63 16.61 31.08
CA TRP A 159 20.32 17.20 29.77
C TRP A 159 19.76 18.62 29.88
N ALA A 160 19.63 19.18 31.09
CA ALA A 160 19.07 20.50 31.34
C ALA A 160 19.78 21.61 30.54
N CYS A 161 21.12 21.63 30.54
CA CYS A 161 21.91 22.63 29.82
C CYS A 161 21.73 22.52 28.28
N ALA A 162 21.60 21.31 27.75
CA ALA A 162 21.35 21.09 26.32
C ALA A 162 19.94 21.57 25.92
N LEU A 163 18.96 21.37 26.79
CA LEU A 163 17.59 21.85 26.63
C LEU A 163 17.53 23.39 26.70
N ASP A 164 18.22 24.01 27.65
CA ASP A 164 18.36 25.49 27.73
C ASP A 164 18.98 26.06 26.45
N GLY A 165 20.02 25.38 25.93
CA GLY A 165 20.63 25.74 24.65
C GLY A 165 19.67 25.64 23.47
N LEU A 166 18.80 24.62 23.43
CA LEU A 166 17.78 24.46 22.40
C LEU A 166 16.77 25.61 22.43
N TYR A 167 16.23 25.93 23.61
CA TYR A 167 15.29 27.05 23.79
C TYR A 167 15.90 28.40 23.39
N ALA A 168 17.16 28.66 23.78
CA ALA A 168 17.84 29.90 23.42
C ALA A 168 18.00 30.08 21.89
N ARG A 169 18.25 29.00 21.15
CA ARG A 169 18.38 29.04 19.69
C ARG A 169 17.04 29.28 18.98
N CYS A 170 15.96 28.68 19.48
CA CYS A 170 14.64 28.78 18.86
C CYS A 170 13.92 30.10 19.19
N ALA A 171 14.17 30.67 20.38
CA ALA A 171 13.53 31.90 20.85
C ALA A 171 13.62 33.07 19.84
N GLY A 172 14.76 33.23 19.16
CA GLY A 172 15.00 34.32 18.20
C GLY A 172 14.12 34.27 16.94
N MET A 173 13.58 33.10 16.58
CA MET A 173 12.78 32.93 15.35
C MET A 173 11.36 33.49 15.50
N VAL A 174 10.79 33.39 16.70
CA VAL A 174 9.41 33.78 16.99
C VAL A 174 9.25 35.29 17.17
N GLU A 175 10.31 35.97 17.64
CA GLU A 175 10.27 37.43 17.85
C GLU A 175 9.99 38.21 16.56
N HIS A 176 10.37 37.67 15.40
CA HIS A 176 10.12 38.27 14.08
C HIS A 176 8.69 38.07 13.54
N LEU A 177 7.92 37.18 14.16
CA LEU A 177 6.53 36.85 13.77
C LEU A 177 5.50 37.47 14.69
N ARG A 178 5.95 38.27 15.66
CA ARG A 178 5.14 38.86 16.74
C ARG A 178 4.03 39.77 16.20
N PRO A 179 2.76 39.48 16.52
CA PRO A 179 1.65 40.43 16.36
C PRO A 179 1.68 41.52 17.44
N ALA A 180 1.33 42.76 17.09
CA ALA A 180 1.22 43.87 18.03
C ALA A 180 -0.16 43.89 18.73
N GLY A 181 -0.21 44.29 20.01
CA GLY A 181 -1.44 44.59 20.75
C GLY A 181 -1.70 43.74 22.00
N GLY A 182 -2.73 44.13 22.76
CA GLY A 182 -3.00 43.70 24.16
C GLY A 182 -2.98 42.18 24.44
N VAL A 183 -3.95 41.41 23.94
CA VAL A 183 -4.00 39.95 24.23
C VAL A 183 -2.75 39.21 23.73
N TYR A 184 -2.15 39.66 22.62
CA TYR A 184 -0.90 39.08 22.09
C TYR A 184 0.31 39.36 22.99
N SER A 185 0.39 40.53 23.63
CA SER A 185 1.45 40.81 24.61
C SER A 185 1.35 39.92 25.84
N GLU A 186 0.15 39.64 26.34
CA GLU A 186 -0.06 38.75 27.49
C GLU A 186 0.39 37.31 27.18
N VAL A 187 -0.02 36.77 26.02
CA VAL A 187 0.43 35.44 25.55
C VAL A 187 1.95 35.42 25.34
N HIS A 188 2.54 36.52 24.86
CA HIS A 188 3.98 36.61 24.66
C HIS A 188 4.78 36.64 25.97
N VAL A 189 4.25 37.27 27.03
CA VAL A 189 4.87 37.22 28.38
C VAL A 189 4.88 35.78 28.89
N LEU A 190 3.77 35.05 28.70
CA LEU A 190 3.71 33.62 29.05
C LEU A 190 4.66 32.78 28.21
N TYR A 191 4.76 33.04 26.91
CA TYR A 191 5.75 32.39 26.05
C TYR A 191 7.18 32.60 26.56
N ARG A 192 7.56 33.85 26.87
CA ARG A 192 8.88 34.14 27.44
C ARG A 192 9.11 33.49 28.79
N SER A 193 8.08 33.41 29.64
CA SER A 193 8.22 32.75 30.94
C SER A 193 8.46 31.24 30.79
N VAL A 194 7.83 30.59 29.80
CA VAL A 194 8.10 29.18 29.45
C VAL A 194 9.52 29.01 28.92
N LEU A 195 10.00 29.87 28.02
CA LEU A 195 11.38 29.82 27.52
C LEU A 195 12.44 30.05 28.61
N GLN A 196 12.14 30.89 29.59
CA GLN A 196 13.04 31.24 30.70
C GLN A 196 12.92 30.28 31.89
N HIS A 197 12.06 29.26 31.80
CA HIS A 197 11.81 28.29 32.87
C HIS A 197 11.42 28.95 34.20
N ALA A 198 10.66 30.05 34.14
CA ALA A 198 10.24 30.76 35.34
C ALA A 198 9.35 29.86 36.22
N GLN A 199 9.55 29.87 37.55
CA GLN A 199 8.73 29.08 38.49
C GLN A 199 7.22 29.39 38.43
N SER A 200 6.84 30.50 37.79
CA SER A 200 5.47 30.98 37.57
C SER A 200 4.78 30.40 36.32
N SER A 201 5.38 29.44 35.62
CA SER A 201 4.76 28.80 34.45
C SER A 201 3.46 28.06 34.81
N PRO A 202 2.46 28.05 33.90
CA PRO A 202 1.16 27.45 34.15
C PRO A 202 1.28 25.95 34.32
N PHE A 203 1.01 25.48 35.53
CA PHE A 203 1.19 24.08 35.89
C PHE A 203 -0.15 23.35 35.92
N ALA A 204 -0.17 22.25 35.18
CA ALA A 204 -1.26 21.31 35.15
C ALA A 204 -0.66 19.89 35.20
N GLY A 205 -1.06 19.11 36.21
CA GLY A 205 -0.53 17.76 36.43
C GLY A 205 -0.82 16.83 35.25
N THR A 206 -1.98 17.00 34.61
CA THR A 206 -2.47 16.19 33.49
C THR A 206 -2.83 17.07 32.29
N ALA A 207 -2.90 16.50 31.08
CA ALA A 207 -3.31 17.24 29.89
C ALA A 207 -4.73 17.82 30.01
N ALA A 208 -5.64 17.14 30.71
CA ALA A 208 -6.97 17.66 31.00
C ALA A 208 -6.93 18.94 31.84
N SER A 209 -6.11 18.98 32.90
CA SER A 209 -5.94 20.20 33.71
C SER A 209 -5.30 21.35 32.91
N SER A 210 -4.47 21.05 31.91
CA SER A 210 -3.91 22.07 31.01
C SER A 210 -4.98 22.66 30.10
N LEU A 211 -5.93 21.84 29.66
CA LEU A 211 -7.07 22.27 28.85
C LEU A 211 -8.01 23.18 29.65
N GLU A 212 -8.32 22.80 30.88
CA GLU A 212 -9.13 23.62 31.80
C GLU A 212 -8.47 24.98 32.06
N TRP A 213 -7.18 24.97 32.43
CA TRP A 213 -6.42 26.20 32.66
C TRP A 213 -6.40 27.10 31.42
N ALA A 214 -6.18 26.52 30.24
CA ALA A 214 -6.14 27.26 28.98
C ALA A 214 -7.51 27.88 28.64
N ALA A 215 -8.61 27.16 28.89
CA ALA A 215 -9.96 27.64 28.69
C ALA A 215 -10.31 28.79 29.65
N GLU A 216 -9.98 28.67 30.93
CA GLU A 216 -10.19 29.70 31.95
C GLU A 216 -9.39 30.97 31.63
N ARG A 217 -8.11 30.82 31.28
CA ARG A 217 -7.24 31.94 30.94
C ARG A 217 -7.66 32.63 29.64
N ALA A 218 -8.07 31.87 28.63
CA ALA A 218 -8.63 32.41 27.40
C ALA A 218 -9.91 33.21 27.66
N CYS A 219 -10.79 32.71 28.54
CA CYS A 219 -12.00 33.40 28.95
C CYS A 219 -11.69 34.73 29.70
N ALA A 220 -10.73 34.73 30.61
CA ALA A 220 -10.30 35.94 31.31
C ALA A 220 -9.73 37.01 30.35
N LEU A 221 -8.84 36.62 29.44
CA LEU A 221 -8.24 37.53 28.46
C LEU A 221 -9.28 38.06 27.46
N ARG A 222 -10.24 37.23 27.05
CA ARG A 222 -11.36 37.66 26.19
C ARG A 222 -12.29 38.64 26.90
N ARG A 223 -12.53 38.49 28.21
CA ARG A 223 -13.29 39.47 29.01
C ARG A 223 -12.57 40.81 29.12
N ALA A 224 -11.24 40.79 29.26
CA ALA A 224 -10.43 42.01 29.31
C ALA A 224 -10.38 42.76 27.96
N ALA A 225 -10.50 42.06 26.83
CA ALA A 225 -10.46 42.64 25.49
C ALA A 225 -11.51 42.02 24.54
N PRO A 226 -12.82 42.28 24.74
CA PRO A 226 -13.92 41.58 24.06
C PRO A 226 -13.98 41.83 22.55
N HIS A 227 -13.48 42.98 22.09
CA HIS A 227 -13.48 43.36 20.68
C HIS A 227 -12.20 42.94 19.92
N GLN A 228 -11.19 42.42 20.63
CA GLN A 228 -9.93 42.03 19.99
C GLN A 228 -10.02 40.59 19.46
N ARG A 229 -9.95 40.43 18.13
CA ARG A 229 -9.87 39.11 17.51
C ARG A 229 -8.45 38.53 17.65
N TYR A 230 -8.34 37.44 18.40
CA TYR A 230 -7.10 36.66 18.52
C TYR A 230 -6.96 35.67 17.35
N ARG A 231 -5.76 35.59 16.79
CA ARG A 231 -5.37 34.63 15.77
C ARG A 231 -4.20 33.82 16.27
N GLN A 232 -4.23 32.54 15.99
CA GLN A 232 -3.13 31.66 16.31
C GLN A 232 -1.86 32.12 15.60
N TRP A 233 -0.79 32.30 16.35
CA TRP A 233 0.50 32.79 15.82
C TRP A 233 1.70 32.05 16.41
N LEU A 234 1.47 31.26 17.46
CA LEU A 234 2.52 30.55 18.18
C LEU A 234 3.00 29.34 17.38
N GLU A 235 3.97 29.60 16.52
CA GLU A 235 4.68 28.62 15.73
C GLU A 235 6.16 28.71 16.10
N ASP A 236 6.62 27.83 16.99
CA ASP A 236 8.00 27.78 17.46
C ASP A 236 8.57 26.36 17.25
N PRO A 237 9.84 26.19 16.87
CA PRO A 237 10.41 24.86 16.68
C PRO A 237 10.50 23.97 17.93
N VAL A 238 10.48 24.52 19.15
CA VAL A 238 10.46 23.73 20.39
C VAL A 238 9.03 23.39 20.80
N ILE A 239 8.11 24.34 20.63
CA ILE A 239 6.69 24.13 20.91
C ILE A 239 6.11 23.14 19.89
N GLY A 240 6.41 23.31 18.60
CA GLY A 240 5.85 22.47 17.55
C GLY A 240 4.34 22.62 17.39
N ARG A 241 3.68 21.57 16.86
CA ARG A 241 2.22 21.53 16.64
C ARG A 241 1.62 20.24 17.20
N LEU A 242 0.34 20.32 17.58
CA LEU A 242 -0.47 19.13 17.86
C LEU A 242 -1.42 18.93 16.68
N LEU A 243 -1.37 17.74 16.08
CA LEU A 243 -2.25 17.36 14.99
C LEU A 243 -3.47 16.63 15.56
N PRO A 244 -4.68 16.83 15.01
CA PRO A 244 -5.81 16.00 15.34
C PRO A 244 -5.47 14.52 15.09
N PRO A 245 -5.96 13.59 15.93
CA PRO A 245 -5.65 12.16 15.82
C PRO A 245 -6.01 11.50 14.47
N ASP A 246 -6.82 12.17 13.62
CA ASP A 246 -7.23 11.71 12.27
C ASP A 246 -6.78 12.62 11.11
N ALA A 247 -5.95 13.63 11.34
CA ALA A 247 -5.59 14.59 10.29
C ALA A 247 -4.47 14.09 9.37
N MET A 248 -4.75 13.07 8.56
CA MET A 248 -3.96 12.79 7.37
C MET A 248 -4.27 13.84 6.29
N PRO A 249 -3.26 14.41 5.61
CA PRO A 249 -3.51 15.19 4.41
C PRO A 249 -4.02 14.28 3.30
N VAL A 250 -5.23 14.56 2.81
CA VAL A 250 -5.74 14.02 1.55
C VAL A 250 -4.84 14.55 0.42
N PRO A 251 -4.26 13.70 -0.44
CA PRO A 251 -3.42 14.18 -1.54
C PRO A 251 -4.26 15.01 -2.51
N LEU A 252 -3.81 16.23 -2.78
CA LEU A 252 -4.30 17.06 -3.87
C LEU A 252 -4.10 16.30 -5.19
N ARG A 253 -5.19 16.10 -5.93
CA ARG A 253 -5.16 15.59 -7.31
C ARG A 253 -4.42 16.60 -8.20
N ALA A 254 -3.25 16.22 -8.71
CA ALA A 254 -2.65 16.84 -9.89
C ALA A 254 -3.17 16.10 -11.12
N GLY A 255 -3.87 16.83 -11.99
CA GLY A 255 -4.55 16.28 -13.16
C GLY A 255 -3.65 15.99 -14.35
N ALA A 256 -4.14 15.08 -15.20
CA ALA A 256 -3.91 15.10 -16.64
C ALA A 256 -5.26 14.79 -17.31
N GLN A 257 -5.60 15.65 -18.28
CA GLN A 257 -6.84 15.71 -19.08
C GLN A 257 -6.95 14.48 -20.00
N THR A 258 -8.08 14.05 -20.56
CA THR A 258 -9.10 14.72 -21.42
C THR A 258 -10.24 13.67 -21.63
N MET A 259 -11.53 13.90 -21.90
CA MET A 259 -12.33 14.98 -22.49
C MET A 259 -13.78 14.94 -21.92
N GLN A 260 -14.36 16.12 -21.80
CA GLN A 260 -15.78 16.51 -21.85
C GLN A 260 -16.75 16.08 -20.73
N GLY A 261 -16.81 16.97 -19.73
CA GLY A 261 -17.82 17.06 -18.67
C GLY A 261 -17.24 17.80 -17.46
N ASP A 262 -16.93 19.09 -17.58
CA ASP A 262 -16.15 19.85 -16.58
C ASP A 262 -17.02 20.46 -15.46
N HIS A 263 -17.97 19.69 -14.94
CA HIS A 263 -18.76 20.09 -13.79
C HIS A 263 -18.45 19.17 -12.60
N PRO A 264 -18.24 19.72 -11.38
CA PRO A 264 -18.27 18.88 -10.19
C PRO A 264 -19.61 18.12 -10.16
N PRO A 265 -19.62 16.84 -9.77
CA PRO A 265 -20.86 16.07 -9.77
C PRO A 265 -21.87 16.80 -8.89
N ARG A 266 -23.06 17.04 -9.43
CA ARG A 266 -24.10 17.75 -8.69
C ARG A 266 -24.56 16.83 -7.57
N ARG A 267 -24.74 17.40 -6.38
CA ARG A 267 -25.10 16.66 -5.18
C ARG A 267 -26.50 17.06 -4.76
N ALA A 268 -27.39 16.09 -4.65
CA ALA A 268 -28.71 16.27 -4.06
C ALA A 268 -28.87 15.33 -2.87
N SER A 269 -29.67 15.74 -1.90
CA SER A 269 -30.00 14.91 -0.75
C SER A 269 -31.12 13.95 -1.14
N LEU A 270 -30.94 12.66 -0.86
CA LEU A 270 -31.94 11.63 -1.09
C LEU A 270 -32.67 11.34 0.22
N ALA A 271 -33.94 11.72 0.32
CA ALA A 271 -34.73 11.56 1.55
C ALA A 271 -34.93 10.09 1.95
N ARG A 272 -34.99 9.18 0.97
CA ARG A 272 -35.19 7.74 1.18
C ARG A 272 -34.55 6.95 0.04
N ARG A 273 -33.85 5.85 0.36
CA ARG A 273 -33.24 4.98 -0.66
C ARG A 273 -34.20 3.87 -1.15
N PRO A 274 -34.44 3.72 -2.47
CA PRO A 274 -35.21 2.59 -3.02
C PRO A 274 -34.44 1.26 -2.88
N ARG A 275 -35.17 0.14 -2.76
CA ARG A 275 -34.55 -1.20 -2.67
C ARG A 275 -33.98 -1.64 -4.02
N ALA A 276 -32.77 -2.22 -4.03
CA ALA A 276 -32.17 -2.74 -5.26
C ALA A 276 -32.92 -4.00 -5.77
N ARG A 277 -33.34 -4.03 -7.04
CA ARG A 277 -33.91 -5.20 -7.72
C ARG A 277 -33.07 -5.63 -8.95
N SER A 278 -33.14 -6.90 -9.32
CA SER A 278 -32.58 -7.44 -10.59
C SER A 278 -33.53 -7.18 -11.77
N SER A 279 -33.07 -7.39 -13.01
CA SER A 279 -33.91 -7.29 -14.21
C SER A 279 -34.92 -8.43 -14.33
N GLU A 280 -36.08 -8.15 -14.93
CA GLU A 280 -37.04 -9.17 -15.37
C GLU A 280 -36.79 -9.57 -16.84
N ALA A 281 -37.33 -10.73 -17.25
CA ALA A 281 -36.96 -11.38 -18.51
C ALA A 281 -37.35 -10.62 -19.79
N ASP A 282 -38.27 -9.65 -19.71
CA ASP A 282 -38.80 -8.89 -20.84
C ASP A 282 -38.35 -7.40 -20.85
N GLU A 283 -37.45 -6.99 -19.94
CA GLU A 283 -36.96 -5.60 -19.85
C GLU A 283 -35.75 -5.29 -20.76
N ASP A 284 -35.12 -6.29 -21.40
CA ASP A 284 -33.88 -6.14 -22.17
C ASP A 284 -34.08 -6.27 -23.71
N ASP A 285 -35.26 -5.94 -24.23
CA ASP A 285 -35.51 -5.94 -25.68
C ASP A 285 -34.76 -4.80 -26.40
N ALA A 286 -33.80 -5.17 -27.26
CA ALA A 286 -32.92 -4.24 -27.97
C ALA A 286 -33.55 -3.58 -29.23
N GLN A 287 -34.83 -3.83 -29.54
CA GLN A 287 -35.49 -3.24 -30.72
C GLN A 287 -36.23 -1.94 -30.35
N PRO A 288 -35.83 -0.77 -30.90
CA PRO A 288 -36.56 0.47 -30.66
C PRO A 288 -37.93 0.41 -31.34
N GLY A 289 -38.99 0.47 -30.54
CA GLY A 289 -40.37 0.62 -31.03
C GLY A 289 -40.58 1.94 -31.79
N ILE A 290 -41.51 1.92 -32.74
CA ILE A 290 -41.88 3.06 -33.60
C ILE A 290 -42.36 4.23 -32.71
N TRP A 291 -41.67 5.36 -32.81
CA TRP A 291 -42.01 6.59 -32.09
C TRP A 291 -43.42 7.08 -32.45
N MET A 292 -44.33 7.08 -31.48
CA MET A 292 -45.52 7.94 -31.48
C MET A 292 -45.10 9.30 -30.95
N VAL A 293 -44.98 10.30 -31.81
CA VAL A 293 -44.84 11.70 -31.39
C VAL A 293 -46.17 12.10 -30.75
N GLN A 294 -46.24 12.08 -29.43
CA GLN A 294 -47.36 12.68 -28.71
C GLN A 294 -47.26 14.20 -28.87
N THR A 295 -48.23 14.79 -29.58
CA THR A 295 -48.31 16.24 -29.87
C THR A 295 -48.92 17.06 -28.73
N THR A 296 -48.97 16.51 -27.52
CA THR A 296 -49.50 17.19 -26.33
C THR A 296 -48.52 17.09 -25.16
N GLU A 297 -48.50 18.12 -24.31
CA GLU A 297 -47.64 18.20 -23.13
C GLU A 297 -47.79 16.95 -22.26
N PRO A 298 -46.70 16.23 -21.95
CA PRO A 298 -46.79 15.04 -21.12
C PRO A 298 -47.13 15.45 -19.69
N GLN A 299 -48.20 14.88 -19.13
CA GLN A 299 -48.43 14.94 -17.69
C GLN A 299 -47.31 14.18 -16.98
N GLU A 300 -46.76 14.80 -15.93
CA GLU A 300 -45.74 14.21 -15.06
C GLU A 300 -46.33 13.03 -14.28
N HIS A 301 -46.22 11.83 -14.86
CA HIS A 301 -46.39 10.57 -14.14
C HIS A 301 -45.04 9.84 -14.09
N ALA A 302 -44.61 9.52 -12.86
CA ALA A 302 -43.29 9.00 -12.50
C ALA A 302 -43.15 7.48 -12.67
N GLU A 303 -43.94 6.86 -13.54
CA GLU A 303 -43.77 5.45 -13.89
C GLU A 303 -43.42 5.34 -15.38
N ASP A 304 -42.16 5.00 -15.65
CA ASP A 304 -41.73 4.53 -16.96
C ASP A 304 -41.65 2.99 -16.91
N PRO A 305 -42.65 2.26 -17.43
CA PRO A 305 -42.77 0.82 -17.22
C PRO A 305 -41.76 -0.01 -18.03
N LEU A 306 -40.79 0.60 -18.74
CA LEU A 306 -39.97 -0.10 -19.72
C LEU A 306 -38.46 0.20 -19.67
N GLY A 307 -37.96 0.88 -18.64
CA GLY A 307 -36.51 1.11 -18.49
C GLY A 307 -35.87 1.84 -19.68
N LEU A 308 -36.66 2.63 -20.41
CA LEU A 308 -36.20 3.36 -21.58
C LEU A 308 -35.43 4.60 -21.13
N ASN A 309 -34.16 4.69 -21.53
CA ASN A 309 -33.32 5.87 -21.27
C ASN A 309 -33.98 7.12 -21.88
N ARG A 310 -34.53 8.02 -21.06
CA ARG A 310 -35.11 9.26 -21.58
C ARG A 310 -33.98 10.17 -22.06
N PRO A 311 -34.10 10.81 -23.24
CA PRO A 311 -33.12 11.78 -23.71
C PRO A 311 -32.88 12.94 -22.75
N GLN A 312 -33.87 13.26 -21.89
CA GLN A 312 -33.78 14.30 -20.86
C GLN A 312 -32.79 13.94 -19.72
N ASP A 313 -32.58 12.66 -19.41
CA ASP A 313 -31.62 12.20 -18.38
C ASP A 313 -30.16 12.45 -18.78
N ARG A 314 -29.91 12.75 -20.05
CA ARG A 314 -28.59 13.13 -20.59
C ARG A 314 -28.40 14.63 -20.74
N SER A 315 -29.42 15.43 -20.44
CA SER A 315 -29.31 16.89 -20.55
C SER A 315 -28.49 17.44 -19.38
N VAL A 316 -27.51 18.30 -19.69
CA VAL A 316 -26.66 18.96 -18.68
C VAL A 316 -27.47 19.96 -17.84
N ASP A 317 -28.70 20.30 -18.24
CA ASP A 317 -29.58 21.26 -17.55
C ASP A 317 -30.74 20.61 -16.78
N GLY A 318 -30.71 19.29 -16.55
CA GLY A 318 -31.74 18.58 -15.79
C GLY A 318 -31.82 19.00 -14.31
N ASP A 319 -33.04 18.99 -13.76
CA ASP A 319 -33.31 19.25 -12.33
C ASP A 319 -32.89 18.04 -11.47
N VAL A 320 -31.74 18.17 -10.82
CA VAL A 320 -31.13 17.13 -9.97
C VAL A 320 -31.95 16.90 -8.69
N GLU A 321 -32.61 17.94 -8.18
CA GLU A 321 -33.42 17.84 -6.96
C GLU A 321 -34.74 17.10 -7.27
N GLY A 322 -35.37 17.41 -8.40
CA GLY A 322 -36.53 16.68 -8.93
C GLY A 322 -36.25 15.20 -9.23
N ALA A 323 -35.05 14.89 -9.77
CA ALA A 323 -34.60 13.52 -9.98
C ALA A 323 -34.39 12.77 -8.66
N ALA A 324 -33.80 13.41 -7.65
CA ALA A 324 -33.62 12.83 -6.32
C ALA A 324 -34.96 12.57 -5.61
N GLN A 325 -35.94 13.46 -5.77
CA GLN A 325 -37.28 13.29 -5.21
C GLN A 325 -38.04 12.15 -5.89
N SER A 326 -38.00 12.10 -7.23
CA SER A 326 -38.57 10.97 -7.99
C SER A 326 -37.97 9.62 -7.59
N LEU A 327 -36.64 9.57 -7.39
CA LEU A 327 -35.95 8.34 -6.98
C LEU A 327 -36.32 7.92 -5.54
N ALA A 328 -36.61 8.88 -4.67
CA ALA A 328 -37.02 8.63 -3.29
C ALA A 328 -38.47 8.13 -3.17
N GLU A 329 -39.32 8.41 -4.16
CA GLU A 329 -40.70 7.92 -4.25
C GLU A 329 -40.78 6.45 -4.71
N LEU A 330 -39.76 5.94 -5.39
CA LEU A 330 -39.72 4.55 -5.84
C LEU A 330 -39.57 3.55 -4.67
N GLU A 331 -40.34 2.46 -4.73
CA GLU A 331 -40.16 1.36 -3.77
C GLU A 331 -38.89 0.53 -4.07
N SER A 332 -38.59 0.33 -5.35
CA SER A 332 -37.41 -0.42 -5.80
C SER A 332 -36.84 0.11 -7.12
N ALA A 333 -35.52 -0.03 -7.32
CA ALA A 333 -34.79 0.45 -8.49
C ALA A 333 -33.72 -0.57 -8.96
N ARG A 334 -33.47 -0.65 -10.27
CA ARG A 334 -32.42 -1.49 -10.88
C ARG A 334 -31.05 -0.83 -10.71
N LEU A 335 -30.04 -1.63 -10.36
CA LEU A 335 -28.65 -1.18 -10.31
C LEU A 335 -27.98 -1.41 -11.66
N VAL A 336 -27.52 -0.34 -12.29
CA VAL A 336 -26.76 -0.38 -13.55
C VAL A 336 -25.40 0.27 -13.30
N THR A 337 -24.32 -0.43 -13.64
CA THR A 337 -22.95 0.11 -13.54
C THR A 337 -22.49 0.58 -14.91
N THR A 338 -22.24 1.88 -15.05
CA THR A 338 -21.64 2.46 -16.26
C THR A 338 -20.18 2.82 -16.02
N PRO A 339 -19.28 2.55 -16.97
CA PRO A 339 -17.89 3.00 -16.87
C PRO A 339 -17.82 4.52 -16.98
N GLY A 340 -17.14 5.18 -16.06
CA GLY A 340 -16.96 6.63 -16.06
C GLY A 340 -17.16 7.29 -14.70
N ARG A 341 -17.14 8.62 -14.68
CA ARG A 341 -17.43 9.42 -13.49
C ARG A 341 -18.92 9.74 -13.46
N ALA A 342 -19.61 9.45 -12.35
CA ALA A 342 -21.02 9.79 -12.18
C ALA A 342 -21.24 11.31 -12.35
N ALA A 343 -22.24 11.68 -13.17
CA ALA A 343 -22.63 13.07 -13.40
C ALA A 343 -23.32 13.68 -12.17
N ASP A 344 -24.24 12.92 -11.56
CA ASP A 344 -24.97 13.30 -10.35
C ASP A 344 -24.74 12.29 -9.23
N VAL A 345 -24.64 12.78 -7.99
CA VAL A 345 -24.40 11.98 -6.78
C VAL A 345 -25.50 12.28 -5.77
N MET A 346 -26.37 11.31 -5.54
CA MET A 346 -27.46 11.41 -4.56
C MET A 346 -27.00 10.80 -3.23
N CYS A 347 -27.00 11.60 -2.16
CA CYS A 347 -26.53 11.18 -0.83
C CYS A 347 -27.73 10.88 0.08
N SER A 348 -27.79 9.69 0.66
CA SER A 348 -28.80 9.31 1.66
C SER A 348 -28.14 9.13 3.04
N ASP A 349 -28.85 9.51 4.10
CA ASP A 349 -28.45 9.27 5.50
C ASP A 349 -28.75 7.84 5.99
N ASP A 350 -29.43 7.03 5.16
CA ASP A 350 -29.68 5.62 5.47
C ASP A 350 -28.34 4.86 5.58
N PRO A 351 -28.12 4.06 6.64
CA PRO A 351 -26.90 3.28 6.79
C PRO A 351 -26.73 2.37 5.57
N PRO A 352 -25.53 2.28 4.98
CA PRO A 352 -25.33 1.50 3.77
C PRO A 352 -25.72 0.04 4.04
N PRO A 353 -26.42 -0.62 3.10
CA PRO A 353 -26.71 -2.04 3.22
C PRO A 353 -25.36 -2.75 3.32
N ARG A 354 -25.22 -3.61 4.33
CA ARG A 354 -24.10 -4.55 4.41
C ARG A 354 -24.19 -5.44 3.18
N LEU A 355 -23.48 -5.08 2.11
CA LEU A 355 -23.16 -6.01 1.05
C LEU A 355 -22.49 -7.19 1.74
N ALA A 356 -23.14 -8.35 1.63
CA ALA A 356 -22.80 -9.55 2.37
C ALA A 356 -21.29 -9.79 2.31
N GLN A 357 -20.69 -9.86 3.49
CA GLN A 357 -19.36 -10.42 3.73
C GLN A 357 -19.39 -11.90 3.31
N ALA A 358 -19.37 -12.18 2.02
CA ALA A 358 -19.25 -13.54 1.49
C ALA A 358 -17.77 -13.96 1.43
N ALA A 359 -17.09 -13.89 2.58
CA ALA A 359 -15.83 -14.58 2.84
C ALA A 359 -15.50 -14.64 4.35
N GLN A 360 -16.49 -14.62 5.24
CA GLN A 360 -16.26 -14.94 6.66
C GLN A 360 -16.46 -16.43 6.89
N GLY A 361 -15.44 -17.18 6.50
CA GLY A 361 -15.28 -18.59 6.86
C GLY A 361 -13.81 -19.02 6.96
N ALA A 362 -12.88 -18.07 6.86
CA ALA A 362 -11.46 -18.37 6.95
C ALA A 362 -10.94 -17.97 8.34
N GLU A 363 -10.46 -18.96 9.09
CA GLU A 363 -9.71 -18.79 10.33
C GLU A 363 -8.65 -17.67 10.17
N PRO A 364 -8.54 -16.72 11.11
CA PRO A 364 -7.59 -15.61 11.00
C PRO A 364 -6.16 -16.16 11.04
N GLY A 365 -5.51 -16.22 9.87
CA GLY A 365 -4.08 -16.54 9.80
C GLY A 365 -3.21 -15.28 9.93
N GLY A 366 -1.89 -15.50 9.90
CA GLY A 366 -0.90 -14.46 10.17
C GLY A 366 -0.87 -13.33 9.13
N MET A 367 -0.58 -12.12 9.59
CA MET A 367 -0.31 -10.94 8.75
C MET A 367 1.21 -10.74 8.60
N TYR A 368 1.68 -10.61 7.37
CA TYR A 368 3.11 -10.44 7.03
C TYR A 368 3.31 -9.14 6.24
N ALA A 369 4.39 -8.43 6.52
CA ALA A 369 4.73 -7.18 5.84
C ALA A 369 5.93 -7.41 4.89
N TYR A 370 5.79 -6.99 3.64
CA TYR A 370 6.85 -7.06 2.63
C TYR A 370 7.14 -5.67 2.04
N PRO A 371 8.40 -5.31 1.78
CA PRO A 371 8.71 -4.07 1.10
C PRO A 371 8.22 -4.12 -0.35
N GLU A 372 7.66 -3.02 -0.83
CA GLU A 372 7.22 -2.84 -2.22
C GLU A 372 8.22 -1.96 -2.96
N TRP A 373 8.59 -2.33 -4.18
CA TRP A 373 9.55 -1.58 -4.97
C TRP A 373 8.88 -0.40 -5.67
N ASP A 374 9.42 0.80 -5.47
CA ASP A 374 9.01 1.99 -6.21
C ASP A 374 9.96 2.25 -7.37
N CYS A 375 9.46 2.03 -8.60
CA CYS A 375 10.23 2.22 -9.82
C CYS A 375 10.54 3.69 -10.14
N ARG A 376 9.81 4.66 -9.57
CA ARG A 376 10.03 6.09 -9.81
C ARG A 376 11.20 6.62 -8.98
N SER A 377 11.33 6.15 -7.75
CA SER A 377 12.41 6.53 -6.83
C SER A 377 13.60 5.57 -6.89
N GLY A 378 13.43 4.36 -7.43
CA GLY A 378 14.47 3.33 -7.46
C GLY A 378 14.81 2.79 -6.06
N THR A 379 13.85 2.84 -5.14
CA THR A 379 14.02 2.38 -3.76
C THR A 379 12.79 1.60 -3.29
N TYR A 380 12.93 0.84 -2.20
CA TYR A 380 11.78 0.21 -1.55
C TYR A 380 10.97 1.27 -0.79
N GLY A 381 9.66 1.32 -1.01
CA GLY A 381 8.78 2.29 -0.40
C GLY A 381 8.69 2.13 1.12
N ALA A 382 8.50 3.24 1.84
CA ALA A 382 8.44 3.27 3.30
C ALA A 382 7.22 2.54 3.90
N GLN A 383 6.13 2.42 3.14
CA GLN A 383 4.95 1.65 3.55
C GLN A 383 5.00 0.24 2.93
N PRO A 384 4.99 -0.83 3.74
CA PRO A 384 5.05 -2.19 3.24
C PRO A 384 3.70 -2.66 2.69
N ALA A 385 3.75 -3.60 1.77
CA ALA A 385 2.60 -4.39 1.36
C ALA A 385 2.27 -5.42 2.46
N LEU A 386 1.02 -5.44 2.93
CA LEU A 386 0.54 -6.37 3.94
C LEU A 386 -0.14 -7.57 3.28
N VAL A 387 0.36 -8.76 3.61
CA VAL A 387 -0.16 -10.05 3.15
C VAL A 387 -0.86 -10.73 4.32
N ARG A 388 -2.16 -10.98 4.16
CA ARG A 388 -3.00 -11.71 5.11
C ARG A 388 -3.11 -13.15 4.65
N VAL A 389 -2.60 -14.09 5.44
CA VAL A 389 -2.70 -15.51 5.13
C VAL A 389 -3.94 -16.06 5.79
N ALA A 390 -4.75 -16.83 5.07
CA ALA A 390 -5.91 -17.53 5.60
C ALA A 390 -6.05 -18.90 4.94
N SER A 391 -6.80 -19.82 5.52
CA SER A 391 -7.10 -21.10 4.84
C SER A 391 -8.18 -20.90 3.78
N ALA A 392 -8.04 -21.57 2.63
CA ALA A 392 -9.11 -21.59 1.63
C ALA A 392 -10.34 -22.35 2.16
N GLY A 393 -11.55 -21.86 1.82
CA GLY A 393 -12.81 -22.56 2.10
C GLY A 393 -12.93 -23.88 1.33
N ALA A 394 -13.91 -24.71 1.68
CA ALA A 394 -14.15 -25.98 1.00
C ALA A 394 -15.24 -25.84 -0.08
N GLY A 395 -14.93 -26.29 -1.29
CA GLY A 395 -15.83 -26.26 -2.44
C GLY A 395 -16.50 -27.60 -2.72
N PRO A 396 -17.33 -27.68 -3.78
CA PRO A 396 -18.12 -28.87 -4.09
C PRO A 396 -17.26 -30.06 -4.49
N ARG A 397 -17.43 -31.20 -3.81
CA ARG A 397 -16.71 -32.44 -4.10
C ARG A 397 -17.02 -33.02 -5.49
N ALA A 398 -18.26 -32.87 -5.97
CA ALA A 398 -18.70 -33.35 -7.28
C ALA A 398 -17.88 -32.74 -8.45
N TRP A 399 -17.47 -31.47 -8.31
CA TRP A 399 -16.63 -30.79 -9.28
C TRP A 399 -15.26 -31.48 -9.39
N VAL A 400 -14.64 -31.81 -8.25
CA VAL A 400 -13.33 -32.48 -8.19
C VAL A 400 -13.38 -33.83 -8.91
N GLU A 401 -14.41 -34.63 -8.63
CA GLU A 401 -14.57 -35.97 -9.21
C GLU A 401 -14.73 -35.89 -10.73
N THR A 402 -15.52 -34.93 -11.22
CA THR A 402 -15.75 -34.70 -12.65
C THR A 402 -14.47 -34.22 -13.34
N ALA A 403 -13.74 -33.28 -12.74
CA ALA A 403 -12.48 -32.77 -13.27
C ALA A 403 -11.41 -33.88 -13.36
N LEU A 404 -11.29 -34.73 -12.33
CA LEU A 404 -10.36 -35.86 -12.33
C LEU A 404 -10.71 -36.91 -13.39
N GLN A 405 -12.00 -37.20 -13.60
CA GLN A 405 -12.45 -38.10 -14.66
C GLN A 405 -12.13 -37.54 -16.05
N ARG A 406 -12.43 -36.26 -16.29
CA ARG A 406 -12.13 -35.55 -17.54
C ARG A 406 -10.64 -35.61 -17.89
N HIS A 407 -9.77 -35.45 -16.89
CA HIS A 407 -8.32 -35.38 -17.08
C HIS A 407 -7.56 -36.68 -16.75
N ALA A 408 -8.25 -37.81 -16.60
CA ALA A 408 -7.63 -39.09 -16.22
C ALA A 408 -6.57 -39.56 -17.24
N GLY A 409 -6.78 -39.31 -18.54
CA GLY A 409 -5.79 -39.58 -19.59
C GLY A 409 -4.52 -38.73 -19.43
N THR A 410 -4.70 -37.44 -19.17
CA THR A 410 -3.61 -36.48 -18.98
C THR A 410 -2.81 -36.76 -17.73
N LEU A 411 -3.47 -37.12 -16.62
CA LEU A 411 -2.83 -37.51 -15.37
C LEU A 411 -1.96 -38.77 -15.54
N ARG A 412 -2.43 -39.77 -16.29
CA ARG A 412 -1.63 -40.97 -16.61
C ARG A 412 -0.38 -40.61 -17.39
N THR A 413 -0.48 -39.73 -18.38
CA THR A 413 0.66 -39.25 -19.17
C THR A 413 1.65 -38.46 -18.30
N LEU A 414 1.16 -37.58 -17.43
CA LEU A 414 1.98 -36.83 -16.48
C LEU A 414 2.76 -37.73 -15.54
N ARG A 415 2.08 -38.69 -14.90
CA ARG A 415 2.72 -39.65 -13.98
C ARG A 415 3.84 -40.41 -14.67
N ARG A 416 3.61 -40.89 -15.90
CA ARG A 416 4.66 -41.55 -16.69
C ARG A 416 5.83 -40.61 -16.98
N ARG A 417 5.57 -39.39 -17.44
CA ARG A 417 6.62 -38.43 -17.81
C ARG A 417 7.41 -37.91 -16.61
N LEU A 418 6.77 -37.67 -15.47
CA LEU A 418 7.43 -37.24 -14.24
C LEU A 418 8.21 -38.39 -13.59
N GLY A 419 7.71 -39.64 -13.66
CA GLY A 419 8.45 -40.81 -13.20
C GLY A 419 9.76 -41.08 -13.97
N LEU A 420 9.93 -40.47 -15.15
CA LEU A 420 11.18 -40.52 -15.92
C LEU A 420 12.21 -39.48 -15.46
N ILE A 421 11.83 -38.51 -14.62
CA ILE A 421 12.76 -37.55 -13.99
C ILE A 421 13.51 -38.30 -12.89
N ARG A 422 14.57 -39.02 -13.27
CA ARG A 422 15.36 -39.86 -12.38
C ARG A 422 16.25 -39.02 -11.44
N PRO A 423 16.55 -39.51 -10.23
CA PRO A 423 17.56 -38.92 -9.36
C PRO A 423 18.91 -38.85 -10.09
N HIS A 424 19.61 -37.72 -9.93
CA HIS A 424 20.91 -37.50 -10.55
C HIS A 424 21.95 -38.46 -9.95
N ARG A 425 22.82 -39.03 -10.78
CA ARG A 425 24.04 -39.71 -10.30
C ARG A 425 25.03 -38.64 -9.85
N GLN A 426 25.35 -38.57 -8.56
CA GLN A 426 26.42 -37.74 -8.03
C GLN A 426 27.71 -38.56 -8.02
N VAL A 427 28.78 -38.00 -8.56
CA VAL A 427 30.13 -38.59 -8.48
C VAL A 427 30.80 -38.00 -7.25
N LEU A 428 31.04 -38.81 -6.23
CA LEU A 428 31.91 -38.45 -5.12
C LEU A 428 33.35 -38.74 -5.52
N ARG A 429 34.22 -37.76 -5.31
CA ARG A 429 35.65 -37.80 -5.62
C ARG A 429 36.48 -38.10 -4.39
N ARG A 430 37.71 -38.56 -4.58
CA ARG A 430 38.66 -38.87 -3.50
C ARG A 430 38.06 -39.78 -2.42
N CYS A 431 37.52 -40.92 -2.83
CA CYS A 431 37.00 -41.95 -1.93
C CYS A 431 38.00 -43.09 -1.78
N PRO A 432 38.09 -43.75 -0.61
CA PRO A 432 38.99 -44.89 -0.39
C PRO A 432 38.58 -46.13 -1.20
N GLU A 433 37.31 -46.24 -1.56
CA GLU A 433 36.74 -47.29 -2.41
C GLU A 433 35.70 -46.68 -3.35
N GLY A 434 35.57 -47.21 -4.56
CA GLY A 434 34.65 -46.67 -5.56
C GLY A 434 34.56 -47.50 -6.84
N ASP A 435 33.71 -47.04 -7.75
CA ASP A 435 33.40 -47.73 -9.02
C ASP A 435 34.47 -47.49 -10.10
N ASP A 436 35.21 -46.38 -10.01
CA ASP A 436 36.22 -45.96 -10.98
C ASP A 436 37.38 -45.21 -10.29
N ILE A 437 38.47 -44.94 -10.99
CA ILE A 437 39.66 -44.26 -10.45
C ILE A 437 39.56 -42.74 -10.70
N ASP A 438 39.80 -41.95 -9.66
CA ASP A 438 39.95 -40.51 -9.75
C ASP A 438 41.41 -40.18 -10.16
N CYS A 439 41.62 -39.93 -11.45
CA CYS A 439 42.95 -39.66 -12.00
C CYS A 439 43.66 -38.48 -11.31
N ASP A 440 42.93 -37.42 -10.97
CA ASP A 440 43.49 -36.24 -10.31
C ASP A 440 43.95 -36.59 -8.89
N ALA A 441 43.11 -37.32 -8.14
CA ALA A 441 43.45 -37.79 -6.80
C ALA A 441 44.64 -38.77 -6.80
N MET A 442 44.72 -39.64 -7.80
CA MET A 442 45.84 -40.58 -7.97
C MET A 442 47.15 -39.84 -8.25
N VAL A 443 47.12 -38.81 -9.10
CA VAL A 443 48.28 -37.96 -9.38
C VAL A 443 48.73 -37.22 -8.12
N ASP A 444 47.79 -36.59 -7.40
CA ASP A 444 48.07 -35.88 -6.16
C ASP A 444 48.68 -36.82 -5.09
N GLU A 445 48.12 -38.01 -4.92
CA GLU A 445 48.65 -38.99 -3.97
C GLU A 445 50.05 -39.47 -4.38
N ARG A 446 50.31 -39.65 -5.68
CA ARG A 446 51.64 -40.04 -6.16
C ARG A 446 52.67 -38.94 -5.93
N CYS A 447 52.29 -37.68 -6.13
CA CYS A 447 53.10 -36.50 -5.83
C CYS A 447 53.39 -36.41 -4.32
N ALA A 448 52.37 -36.56 -3.47
CA ALA A 448 52.51 -36.54 -2.01
C ALA A 448 53.43 -37.65 -1.50
N ARG A 449 53.27 -38.89 -2.00
CA ARG A 449 54.16 -40.01 -1.66
C ARG A 449 55.62 -39.74 -2.05
N ARG A 450 55.86 -39.13 -3.22
CA ARG A 450 57.22 -38.74 -3.64
C ARG A 450 57.81 -37.63 -2.78
N ALA A 451 56.97 -36.74 -2.25
CA ALA A 451 57.38 -35.71 -1.30
C ALA A 451 57.54 -36.22 0.15
N GLY A 452 57.35 -37.52 0.40
CA GLY A 452 57.47 -38.14 1.73
C GLY A 452 56.21 -38.04 2.60
N GLY A 453 55.08 -37.57 2.05
CA GLY A 453 53.79 -37.52 2.72
C GLY A 453 53.11 -38.90 2.83
N ALA A 454 52.30 -39.08 3.87
CA ALA A 454 51.52 -40.31 4.06
C ALA A 454 50.36 -40.39 3.04
N PRO A 455 50.12 -41.58 2.43
CA PRO A 455 49.03 -41.75 1.49
C PRO A 455 47.67 -41.72 2.19
N SER A 456 46.73 -40.97 1.63
CA SER A 456 45.34 -40.97 2.11
C SER A 456 44.55 -42.19 1.64
N GLY A 457 44.99 -42.85 0.55
CA GLY A 457 44.32 -44.02 -0.04
C GLY A 457 43.02 -43.67 -0.77
N ALA A 458 42.68 -42.40 -0.86
CA ALA A 458 41.39 -41.91 -1.33
C ALA A 458 41.46 -41.56 -2.83
N VAL A 459 41.64 -42.57 -3.68
CA VAL A 459 41.90 -42.41 -5.13
C VAL A 459 40.75 -42.83 -6.04
N TYR A 460 39.59 -43.18 -5.48
CA TYR A 460 38.46 -43.71 -6.24
C TYR A 460 37.30 -42.70 -6.35
N LEU A 461 36.50 -42.88 -7.40
CA LEU A 461 35.22 -42.22 -7.67
C LEU A 461 34.07 -43.12 -7.22
N GLN A 462 33.10 -42.61 -6.47
CA GLN A 462 31.89 -43.36 -6.10
C GLN A 462 30.63 -42.72 -6.70
N HIS A 463 29.83 -43.47 -7.46
CA HIS A 463 28.57 -42.99 -8.01
C HIS A 463 27.41 -43.20 -7.03
N ARG A 464 27.01 -42.15 -6.32
CA ARG A 464 25.81 -42.20 -5.47
C ARG A 464 24.58 -41.67 -6.20
N ARG A 465 23.45 -42.37 -6.04
CA ARG A 465 22.14 -41.82 -6.40
C ARG A 465 21.65 -40.97 -5.24
N ALA A 466 21.95 -39.68 -5.26
CA ALA A 466 21.38 -38.75 -4.29
C ALA A 466 20.02 -38.26 -4.83
N PRO A 467 18.91 -38.46 -4.11
CA PRO A 467 17.66 -37.80 -4.46
C PRO A 467 17.84 -36.30 -4.22
N ARG A 468 17.73 -35.48 -5.27
CA ARG A 468 17.62 -34.03 -5.12
C ARG A 468 16.26 -33.73 -4.52
N ARG A 469 16.23 -33.06 -3.36
CA ARG A 469 14.98 -32.60 -2.76
C ARG A 469 14.54 -31.36 -3.52
N ILE A 470 13.36 -31.42 -4.14
CA ILE A 470 12.77 -30.30 -4.88
C ILE A 470 11.57 -29.82 -4.07
N GLY A 471 11.59 -28.54 -3.69
CA GLY A 471 10.46 -27.86 -3.09
C GLY A 471 9.75 -26.99 -4.13
N LEU A 472 8.47 -27.25 -4.36
CA LEU A 472 7.69 -26.58 -5.40
C LEU A 472 6.47 -25.86 -4.81
N LEU A 473 6.31 -24.57 -5.06
CA LEU A 473 5.12 -23.82 -4.65
C LEU A 473 4.30 -23.45 -5.89
N LEU A 474 3.06 -23.94 -5.94
CA LEU A 474 2.04 -23.56 -6.92
C LEU A 474 1.27 -22.35 -6.38
N LEU A 475 1.33 -21.24 -7.11
CA LEU A 475 0.68 -19.98 -6.80
C LEU A 475 -0.40 -19.70 -7.85
N VAL A 476 -1.66 -19.74 -7.44
CA VAL A 476 -2.83 -19.53 -8.30
C VAL A 476 -3.37 -18.10 -8.11
N ASP A 477 -3.47 -17.35 -9.20
CA ASP A 477 -4.13 -16.04 -9.20
C ASP A 477 -5.65 -16.23 -9.19
N SER A 478 -6.34 -15.62 -8.23
CA SER A 478 -7.79 -15.63 -8.12
C SER A 478 -8.37 -14.22 -8.18
N SER A 479 -7.77 -13.30 -8.95
CA SER A 479 -8.25 -11.93 -9.15
C SER A 479 -9.46 -11.82 -10.09
N ALA A 480 -10.14 -10.67 -10.12
CA ALA A 480 -11.32 -10.41 -10.96
C ALA A 480 -11.09 -10.67 -12.46
N SER A 481 -9.88 -10.42 -12.96
CA SER A 481 -9.55 -10.63 -14.37
C SER A 481 -9.59 -12.11 -14.78
N THR A 482 -9.61 -13.02 -13.81
CA THR A 482 -9.80 -14.46 -14.03
C THR A 482 -11.26 -14.87 -14.28
N ASP A 483 -12.24 -13.97 -14.12
CA ASP A 483 -13.64 -14.17 -14.51
C ASP A 483 -13.87 -13.98 -16.03
N ALA A 484 -12.85 -13.53 -16.75
CA ALA A 484 -12.92 -13.40 -18.20
C ALA A 484 -13.19 -14.76 -18.88
N TRP A 485 -14.09 -14.75 -19.85
CA TRP A 485 -14.42 -15.93 -20.65
C TRP A 485 -13.41 -16.11 -21.79
N VAL A 486 -12.85 -17.30 -21.89
CA VAL A 486 -12.04 -17.71 -23.05
C VAL A 486 -12.98 -18.05 -24.21
N ALA A 487 -12.50 -17.90 -25.45
CA ALA A 487 -13.26 -18.13 -26.70
C ALA A 487 -13.97 -19.50 -26.81
N GLU A 488 -13.67 -20.46 -25.93
CA GLU A 488 -14.28 -21.80 -25.87
C GLU A 488 -15.37 -21.91 -24.78
N GLY A 489 -15.82 -20.79 -24.18
CA GLY A 489 -16.94 -20.78 -23.23
C GLY A 489 -16.57 -21.28 -21.82
N GLN A 490 -15.32 -21.12 -21.40
CA GLN A 490 -14.86 -21.42 -20.04
C GLN A 490 -14.19 -20.19 -19.42
N ARG A 491 -14.36 -19.97 -18.11
CA ARG A 491 -13.68 -18.89 -17.39
C ARG A 491 -12.21 -19.24 -17.17
N VAL A 492 -11.34 -18.24 -17.17
CA VAL A 492 -9.89 -18.42 -16.94
C VAL A 492 -9.61 -19.08 -15.57
N ILE A 493 -10.37 -18.70 -14.54
CA ILE A 493 -10.25 -19.32 -13.20
C ILE A 493 -10.54 -20.82 -13.21
N ASP A 494 -11.51 -21.28 -14.01
CA ASP A 494 -11.87 -22.70 -14.09
C ASP A 494 -10.73 -23.52 -14.72
N ILE A 495 -10.09 -22.96 -15.74
CA ILE A 495 -8.88 -23.54 -16.37
C ILE A 495 -7.73 -23.60 -15.36
N ALA A 496 -7.51 -22.52 -14.59
CA ALA A 496 -6.46 -22.47 -13.56
C ALA A 496 -6.71 -23.49 -12.43
N LYS A 497 -7.96 -23.63 -11.97
CA LYS A 497 -8.38 -24.62 -10.96
C LYS A 497 -8.12 -26.05 -11.43
N GLU A 498 -8.56 -26.39 -12.65
CA GLU A 498 -8.32 -27.70 -13.24
C GLU A 498 -6.82 -27.99 -13.40
N ALA A 499 -6.06 -27.01 -13.88
CA ALA A 499 -4.63 -27.10 -14.06
C ALA A 499 -3.89 -27.34 -12.74
N ALA A 500 -4.21 -26.56 -11.70
CA ALA A 500 -3.63 -26.70 -10.37
C ALA A 500 -3.97 -28.07 -9.76
N LEU A 501 -5.21 -28.54 -9.91
CA LEU A 501 -5.65 -29.87 -9.45
C LEU A 501 -4.85 -30.99 -10.13
N VAL A 502 -4.72 -30.95 -11.46
CA VAL A 502 -4.00 -31.96 -12.24
C VAL A 502 -2.50 -31.96 -11.90
N ALA A 503 -1.88 -30.77 -11.80
CA ALA A 503 -0.47 -30.63 -11.44
C ALA A 503 -0.20 -31.16 -10.02
N ALA A 504 -1.01 -30.77 -9.03
CA ALA A 504 -0.87 -31.23 -7.65
C ALA A 504 -1.06 -32.76 -7.53
N CYS A 505 -2.04 -33.34 -8.24
CA CYS A 505 -2.23 -34.79 -8.27
C CYS A 505 -1.04 -35.54 -8.90
N ALA A 506 -0.41 -34.95 -9.92
CA ALA A 506 0.77 -35.52 -10.57
C ALA A 506 2.01 -35.43 -9.68
N LEU A 507 2.22 -34.30 -9.00
CA LEU A 507 3.31 -34.10 -8.04
C LEU A 507 3.19 -35.03 -6.83
N HIS A 508 1.98 -35.18 -6.29
CA HIS A 508 1.72 -36.10 -5.20
C HIS A 508 2.04 -37.55 -5.58
N ALA A 509 1.64 -37.98 -6.78
CA ALA A 509 1.91 -39.34 -7.27
C ALA A 509 3.41 -39.65 -7.44
N VAL A 510 4.25 -38.62 -7.59
CA VAL A 510 5.71 -38.74 -7.72
C VAL A 510 6.41 -38.61 -6.36
N GLY A 511 5.68 -38.20 -5.32
CA GLY A 511 6.23 -37.96 -3.98
C GLY A 511 7.04 -36.67 -3.86
N ALA A 512 6.75 -35.66 -4.69
CA ALA A 512 7.41 -34.36 -4.60
C ALA A 512 6.93 -33.56 -3.37
N GLU A 513 7.81 -32.76 -2.77
CA GLU A 513 7.45 -31.80 -1.73
C GLU A 513 6.88 -30.54 -2.38
N PHE A 514 5.58 -30.25 -2.16
CA PHE A 514 4.93 -29.09 -2.78
C PHE A 514 3.94 -28.36 -1.86
N ALA A 515 3.63 -27.11 -2.17
CA ALA A 515 2.53 -26.34 -1.58
C ALA A 515 1.66 -25.72 -2.68
N VAL A 516 0.39 -25.42 -2.37
CA VAL A 516 -0.58 -24.81 -3.28
C VAL A 516 -1.27 -23.67 -2.58
N PHE A 517 -0.97 -22.43 -2.96
CA PHE A 517 -1.57 -21.23 -2.41
C PHE A 517 -2.31 -20.47 -3.54
N SER A 518 -3.35 -19.71 -3.20
CA SER A 518 -3.93 -18.71 -4.09
C SER A 518 -3.74 -17.30 -3.55
N PHE A 519 -3.86 -16.28 -4.40
CA PHE A 519 -3.75 -14.89 -3.98
C PHE A 519 -4.74 -13.97 -4.69
N SER A 520 -5.13 -12.90 -3.99
CA SER A 520 -5.90 -11.77 -4.51
C SER A 520 -5.42 -10.48 -3.83
N GLY A 521 -5.56 -9.34 -4.51
CA GLY A 521 -5.12 -8.01 -4.07
C GLY A 521 -6.28 -7.09 -3.73
N GLU A 522 -6.14 -6.31 -2.67
CA GLU A 522 -7.08 -5.25 -2.28
C GLU A 522 -6.27 -4.06 -1.73
N GLY A 523 -5.50 -3.43 -2.61
CA GLY A 523 -4.56 -2.38 -2.25
C GLY A 523 -3.38 -2.86 -1.40
N ARG A 524 -2.56 -1.91 -0.95
CA ARG A 524 -1.34 -2.19 -0.16
C ARG A 524 -1.58 -2.96 1.13
N GLY A 525 -2.71 -2.74 1.79
CA GLY A 525 -3.02 -3.31 3.10
C GLY A 525 -3.77 -4.65 3.07
N GLY A 526 -4.12 -5.14 1.87
CA GLY A 526 -5.16 -6.16 1.70
C GLY A 526 -4.80 -7.30 0.76
N ILE A 527 -3.52 -7.63 0.57
CA ILE A 527 -3.17 -8.82 -0.22
C ILE A 527 -3.64 -10.06 0.56
N GLN A 528 -4.63 -10.78 0.04
CA GLN A 528 -5.14 -12.00 0.64
C GLN A 528 -4.42 -13.20 0.03
N MET A 529 -3.85 -14.04 0.88
CA MET A 529 -3.20 -15.29 0.51
C MET A 529 -3.99 -16.46 1.08
N ARG A 530 -4.52 -17.34 0.23
CA ARG A 530 -5.24 -18.53 0.70
C ARG A 530 -4.40 -19.78 0.61
N VAL A 531 -4.21 -20.44 1.74
CA VAL A 531 -3.55 -21.73 1.83
C VAL A 531 -4.56 -22.81 1.46
N ILE A 532 -4.36 -23.41 0.29
CA ILE A 532 -5.10 -24.61 -0.12
C ILE A 532 -4.41 -25.85 0.47
N LYS A 533 -3.09 -25.91 0.33
CA LYS A 533 -2.24 -26.96 0.88
C LYS A 533 -0.85 -26.43 1.23
N ASP A 534 -0.43 -26.54 2.48
CA ASP A 534 0.96 -26.27 2.87
C ASP A 534 1.87 -27.49 2.60
N PHE A 535 3.18 -27.32 2.67
CA PHE A 535 4.17 -28.39 2.52
C PHE A 535 4.01 -29.50 3.57
N ASP A 536 3.67 -29.13 4.82
CA ASP A 536 3.52 -30.07 5.93
C ASP A 536 2.17 -30.80 5.92
N GLN A 537 1.28 -30.44 5.00
CA GLN A 537 -0.03 -31.08 4.84
C GLN A 537 0.01 -32.18 3.77
N ALA A 538 -0.80 -33.22 3.95
CA ALA A 538 -1.00 -34.24 2.93
C ALA A 538 -1.94 -33.73 1.82
N TRP A 539 -1.73 -34.20 0.59
CA TRP A 539 -2.66 -33.95 -0.51
C TRP A 539 -3.86 -34.91 -0.40
N ASN A 540 -4.97 -34.44 0.18
CA ASN A 540 -6.17 -35.23 0.46
C ASN A 540 -7.42 -34.64 -0.24
N ALA A 541 -8.57 -35.28 -0.04
CA ALA A 541 -9.85 -34.82 -0.61
C ALA A 541 -10.19 -33.38 -0.18
N ASP A 542 -9.90 -32.99 1.06
CA ASP A 542 -10.19 -31.63 1.54
C ASP A 542 -9.36 -30.59 0.82
N ALA A 543 -8.06 -30.84 0.61
CA ALA A 543 -7.19 -29.97 -0.18
C ALA A 543 -7.68 -29.84 -1.64
N MET A 544 -8.21 -30.92 -2.23
CA MET A 544 -8.82 -30.87 -3.56
C MET A 544 -10.13 -30.05 -3.56
N CYS A 545 -10.98 -30.20 -2.54
CA CYS A 545 -12.18 -29.38 -2.38
C CYS A 545 -11.84 -27.90 -2.18
N ARG A 546 -10.73 -27.57 -1.51
CA ARG A 546 -10.25 -26.18 -1.40
C ARG A 546 -9.83 -25.58 -2.74
N VAL A 547 -9.25 -26.37 -3.65
CA VAL A 547 -9.03 -25.92 -5.04
C VAL A 547 -10.37 -25.63 -5.72
N ALA A 548 -11.38 -26.47 -5.49
CA ALA A 548 -12.71 -26.27 -6.05
C ALA A 548 -13.42 -25.02 -5.51
N ALA A 549 -13.02 -24.50 -4.36
CA ALA A 549 -13.59 -23.30 -3.73
C ALA A 549 -13.05 -21.97 -4.29
N LEU A 550 -12.01 -22.01 -5.12
CA LEU A 550 -11.43 -20.78 -5.67
C LEU A 550 -12.44 -20.09 -6.59
N GLU A 551 -12.76 -18.84 -6.33
CA GLU A 551 -13.57 -18.00 -7.21
C GLU A 551 -12.79 -16.71 -7.52
N PRO A 552 -13.11 -16.02 -8.64
CA PRO A 552 -12.55 -14.72 -8.95
C PRO A 552 -12.91 -13.71 -7.86
N GLU A 553 -11.91 -12.94 -7.44
CA GLU A 553 -12.03 -11.98 -6.35
C GLU A 553 -11.68 -10.56 -6.82
N ASN A 554 -10.98 -9.79 -5.99
CA ASN A 554 -10.67 -8.38 -6.18
C ASN A 554 -9.61 -8.19 -7.29
N TYR A 555 -8.39 -7.79 -6.96
CA TYR A 555 -7.38 -7.38 -7.93
C TYR A 555 -6.09 -8.23 -7.85
N THR A 556 -5.03 -7.86 -8.58
CA THR A 556 -3.76 -8.60 -8.69
C THR A 556 -2.58 -7.75 -8.21
N ARG A 557 -2.16 -7.93 -6.95
CA ARG A 557 -0.93 -7.32 -6.40
C ARG A 557 0.23 -8.31 -6.31
N LEU A 558 0.79 -8.65 -7.48
CA LEU A 558 1.68 -9.80 -7.67
C LEU A 558 3.00 -9.72 -6.86
N GLY A 559 3.64 -8.55 -6.76
CA GLY A 559 4.96 -8.44 -6.13
C GLY A 559 4.98 -8.85 -4.65
N GLY A 560 3.98 -8.42 -3.88
CA GLY A 560 3.82 -8.83 -2.48
C GLY A 560 3.54 -10.33 -2.33
N ALA A 561 2.67 -10.89 -3.19
CA ALA A 561 2.36 -12.32 -3.20
C ALA A 561 3.60 -13.19 -3.53
N VAL A 562 4.40 -12.78 -4.52
CA VAL A 562 5.65 -13.46 -4.89
C VAL A 562 6.66 -13.42 -3.74
N ARG A 563 6.85 -12.28 -3.07
CA ARG A 563 7.76 -12.17 -1.92
C ARG A 563 7.31 -13.07 -0.76
N HIS A 564 6.01 -13.16 -0.50
CA HIS A 564 5.48 -14.09 0.49
C HIS A 564 5.73 -15.55 0.12
N ALA A 565 5.43 -15.94 -1.12
CA ALA A 565 5.68 -17.29 -1.61
C ALA A 565 7.18 -17.66 -1.53
N CYS A 566 8.07 -16.72 -1.86
CA CYS A 566 9.51 -16.91 -1.74
C CYS A 566 9.94 -17.10 -0.28
N ALA A 567 9.38 -16.32 0.65
CA ALA A 567 9.66 -16.47 2.08
C ALA A 567 9.22 -17.84 2.63
N VAL A 568 8.11 -18.38 2.14
CA VAL A 568 7.63 -19.73 2.50
C VAL A 568 8.54 -20.82 1.92
N LEU A 569 8.92 -20.70 0.64
CA LEU A 569 9.86 -21.61 -0.01
C LEU A 569 11.26 -21.60 0.60
N ALA A 570 11.75 -20.42 1.01
CA ALA A 570 13.07 -20.23 1.59
C ALA A 570 13.26 -20.99 2.92
N ARG A 571 12.17 -21.25 3.66
CA ARG A 571 12.20 -22.05 4.91
C ARG A 571 12.46 -23.53 4.69
N ARG A 572 12.32 -24.02 3.45
CA ARG A 572 12.48 -25.45 3.14
C ARG A 572 13.94 -25.79 2.85
N ALA A 573 14.42 -26.84 3.52
CA ALA A 573 15.75 -27.43 3.35
C ALA A 573 15.77 -28.36 2.13
N VAL A 574 15.63 -27.76 0.93
CA VAL A 574 15.60 -28.43 -0.36
C VAL A 574 16.74 -27.93 -1.25
N ASP A 575 17.24 -28.78 -2.15
CA ASP A 575 18.33 -28.44 -3.07
C ASP A 575 17.86 -27.48 -4.16
N PHE A 576 16.61 -27.64 -4.60
CA PHE A 576 16.02 -26.83 -5.67
C PHE A 576 14.65 -26.29 -5.25
N ARG A 577 14.49 -24.98 -5.39
CA ARG A 577 13.25 -24.25 -5.07
C ARG A 577 12.62 -23.74 -6.35
N LEU A 578 11.38 -24.12 -6.60
CA LEU A 578 10.64 -23.74 -7.79
C LEU A 578 9.36 -23.01 -7.41
N LEU A 579 9.14 -21.83 -7.99
CA LEU A 579 7.91 -21.07 -7.85
C LEU A 579 7.14 -21.11 -9.18
N LEU A 580 5.90 -21.56 -9.12
CA LEU A 580 5.04 -21.66 -10.29
C LEU A 580 3.84 -20.75 -10.13
N LEU A 581 3.67 -19.85 -11.10
CA LEU A 581 2.57 -18.90 -11.11
C LEU A 581 1.56 -19.29 -12.20
N PHE A 582 0.29 -19.39 -11.81
CA PHE A 582 -0.85 -19.41 -12.73
C PHE A 582 -1.53 -18.06 -12.64
N SER A 583 -1.28 -17.18 -13.60
CA SER A 583 -1.85 -15.82 -13.62
C SER A 583 -2.05 -15.42 -15.07
N ASP A 584 -3.05 -14.59 -15.34
CA ASP A 584 -3.18 -13.91 -16.63
C ASP A 584 -1.93 -13.05 -16.92
N GLY A 585 -1.18 -12.66 -15.90
CA GLY A 585 0.17 -12.11 -15.98
C GLY A 585 0.24 -10.60 -15.79
N ARG A 586 -0.91 -9.91 -15.71
CA ARG A 586 -0.95 -8.44 -15.66
C ARG A 586 -1.20 -7.95 -14.23
N PRO A 587 -0.17 -7.47 -13.50
CA PRO A 587 -0.38 -6.86 -12.19
C PRO A 587 -1.26 -5.61 -12.33
N ASN A 588 -2.36 -5.57 -11.58
CA ASN A 588 -3.33 -4.48 -11.60
C ASN A 588 -4.05 -4.46 -10.25
N ASP A 589 -4.08 -3.33 -9.54
CA ASP A 589 -4.73 -3.18 -8.21
C ASP A 589 -5.59 -1.91 -8.17
N CYS A 590 -6.39 -1.73 -7.11
CA CYS A 590 -7.32 -0.62 -6.95
C CYS A 590 -6.67 0.77 -6.76
N ASP A 591 -5.34 0.83 -6.60
CA ASP A 591 -4.56 2.04 -6.34
C ASP A 591 -3.58 2.37 -7.50
N LEU A 592 -2.49 3.07 -7.21
CA LEU A 592 -1.45 3.44 -8.20
C LEU A 592 -0.67 2.23 -8.75
N TYR A 593 -0.99 1.01 -8.33
CA TYR A 593 -0.36 -0.21 -8.82
C TYR A 593 -0.74 -0.54 -10.27
N ALA A 594 -1.84 0.03 -10.78
CA ALA A 594 -2.23 -0.11 -12.17
C ALA A 594 -1.15 0.46 -13.13
N GLY A 595 -0.72 -0.35 -14.10
CA GLY A 595 0.19 0.07 -15.18
C GLY A 595 1.67 -0.23 -14.91
N PRO A 596 2.62 0.66 -15.30
CA PRO A 596 4.06 0.37 -15.24
C PRO A 596 4.59 0.12 -13.83
N TYR A 597 3.94 0.68 -12.81
CA TYR A 597 4.37 0.54 -11.42
C TYR A 597 4.28 -0.91 -10.94
N GLY A 598 3.11 -1.54 -11.06
CA GLY A 598 2.92 -2.94 -10.67
C GLY A 598 3.79 -3.89 -11.49
N LEU A 599 4.03 -3.57 -12.77
CA LEU A 599 4.93 -4.35 -13.63
C LEU A 599 6.37 -4.32 -13.12
N GLU A 600 6.90 -3.15 -12.78
CA GLU A 600 8.26 -3.03 -12.26
C GLU A 600 8.43 -3.62 -10.86
N ASP A 601 7.44 -3.47 -9.97
CA ASP A 601 7.47 -4.11 -8.66
C ASP A 601 7.45 -5.65 -8.76
N ALA A 602 6.57 -6.21 -9.59
CA ALA A 602 6.54 -7.64 -9.86
C ALA A 602 7.86 -8.13 -10.47
N ARG A 603 8.44 -7.37 -11.40
CA ARG A 603 9.75 -7.69 -11.99
C ARG A 603 10.84 -7.75 -10.93
N GLN A 604 10.88 -6.78 -10.02
CA GLN A 604 11.86 -6.79 -8.94
C GLN A 604 11.64 -7.95 -7.97
N ALA A 605 10.40 -8.25 -7.58
CA ALA A 605 10.09 -9.43 -6.76
C ALA A 605 10.56 -10.75 -7.41
N LEU A 606 10.39 -10.89 -8.73
CA LEU A 606 10.87 -12.05 -9.49
C LEU A 606 12.40 -12.09 -9.60
N MET A 607 13.07 -10.94 -9.67
CA MET A 607 14.53 -10.86 -9.61
C MET A 607 15.06 -11.23 -8.23
N GLU A 608 14.45 -10.73 -7.17
CA GLU A 608 14.74 -11.09 -5.78
C GLU A 608 14.63 -12.61 -5.58
N ALA A 609 13.58 -13.24 -6.11
CA ALA A 609 13.40 -14.69 -6.07
C ALA A 609 14.60 -15.43 -6.70
N ARG A 610 15.07 -14.99 -7.87
CA ARG A 610 16.23 -15.59 -8.55
C ARG A 610 17.52 -15.42 -7.77
N ILE A 611 17.73 -14.26 -7.15
CA ILE A 611 18.88 -14.03 -6.26
C ILE A 611 18.86 -15.03 -5.09
N GLN A 612 17.66 -15.36 -4.58
CA GLN A 612 17.45 -16.38 -3.55
C GLN A 612 17.50 -17.83 -4.07
N GLN A 613 17.95 -18.06 -5.32
CA GLN A 613 17.99 -19.36 -5.98
C GLN A 613 16.61 -20.05 -6.08
N ILE A 614 15.55 -19.25 -6.17
CA ILE A 614 14.19 -19.70 -6.46
C ILE A 614 13.94 -19.41 -7.94
N GLU A 615 13.60 -20.43 -8.74
CA GLU A 615 13.31 -20.25 -10.16
C GLU A 615 11.80 -20.03 -10.36
N PRO A 616 11.35 -18.79 -10.66
CA PRO A 616 9.95 -18.53 -10.97
C PRO A 616 9.62 -18.93 -12.41
N TYR A 617 8.41 -19.46 -12.62
CA TYR A 617 7.89 -19.80 -13.93
C TYR A 617 6.39 -19.51 -14.03
N CYS A 618 5.96 -18.89 -15.13
CA CYS A 618 4.58 -18.47 -15.31
C CYS A 618 3.85 -19.29 -16.37
N PHE A 619 2.65 -19.74 -16.04
CA PHE A 619 1.64 -20.21 -16.98
C PHE A 619 0.54 -19.15 -17.08
N THR A 620 0.37 -18.61 -18.29
CA THR A 620 -0.68 -17.63 -18.58
C THR A 620 -1.64 -18.15 -19.64
N VAL A 621 -2.87 -17.68 -19.62
CA VAL A 621 -3.87 -17.88 -20.68
C VAL A 621 -3.99 -16.64 -21.58
N ASP A 622 -3.37 -15.53 -21.20
CA ASP A 622 -3.39 -14.26 -21.91
C ASP A 622 -2.57 -14.31 -23.21
N ARG A 623 -3.25 -14.10 -24.34
CA ARG A 623 -2.63 -14.03 -25.68
C ARG A 623 -1.83 -12.74 -25.88
N GLU A 624 -2.21 -11.64 -25.21
CA GLU A 624 -1.49 -10.36 -25.25
C GLU A 624 -0.27 -10.36 -24.33
N GLY A 625 -0.16 -11.37 -23.46
CA GLY A 625 0.94 -11.59 -22.52
C GLY A 625 2.34 -11.61 -23.15
N ALA A 626 2.45 -11.90 -24.45
CA ALA A 626 3.71 -11.85 -25.18
C ALA A 626 4.40 -10.47 -25.14
N SER A 627 3.64 -9.39 -24.93
CA SER A 627 4.16 -8.02 -24.89
C SER A 627 4.92 -7.68 -23.59
N TYR A 628 4.50 -8.21 -22.43
CA TYR A 628 5.04 -7.83 -21.13
C TYR A 628 5.70 -8.98 -20.35
N LEU A 629 5.34 -10.25 -20.61
CA LEU A 629 5.93 -11.40 -19.92
C LEU A 629 7.45 -11.56 -20.14
N PRO A 630 8.02 -11.28 -21.33
CA PRO A 630 9.47 -11.27 -21.51
C PRO A 630 10.16 -10.28 -20.57
N HIS A 631 9.53 -9.14 -20.27
CA HIS A 631 10.08 -8.14 -19.37
C HIS A 631 10.04 -8.59 -17.90
N LEU A 632 8.97 -9.26 -17.48
CA LEU A 632 8.83 -9.80 -16.11
C LEU A 632 9.70 -11.05 -15.87
N PHE A 633 9.50 -12.09 -16.67
CA PHE A 633 10.07 -13.42 -16.45
C PHE A 633 11.37 -13.67 -17.24
N GLY A 634 11.67 -12.85 -18.24
CA GLY A 634 12.75 -13.14 -19.18
C GLY A 634 12.40 -14.25 -20.16
N THR A 635 13.26 -14.47 -21.14
CA THR A 635 13.05 -15.46 -22.20
C THR A 635 13.06 -16.90 -21.66
N GLY A 636 12.11 -17.72 -22.12
CA GLY A 636 12.03 -19.15 -21.78
C GLY A 636 11.58 -19.47 -20.34
N ARG A 637 10.94 -18.52 -19.64
CA ARG A 637 10.41 -18.68 -18.27
C ARG A 637 8.90 -18.47 -18.14
N TYR A 638 8.19 -18.53 -19.25
CA TYR A 638 6.74 -18.55 -19.29
C TYR A 638 6.23 -19.47 -20.41
N THR A 639 5.01 -19.96 -20.28
CA THR A 639 4.26 -20.60 -21.38
C THR A 639 2.87 -20.02 -21.45
N ILE A 640 2.45 -19.67 -22.66
CA ILE A 640 1.06 -19.30 -22.95
C ILE A 640 0.29 -20.59 -23.23
N VAL A 641 -0.68 -20.88 -22.37
CA VAL A 641 -1.49 -22.08 -22.39
C VAL A 641 -2.92 -21.70 -22.75
N GLN A 642 -3.38 -22.15 -23.91
CA GLN A 642 -4.74 -21.82 -24.37
C GLN A 642 -5.79 -22.78 -23.82
N ARG A 643 -5.37 -23.99 -23.41
CA ARG A 643 -6.26 -25.04 -22.91
C ARG A 643 -5.65 -25.78 -21.72
N ALA A 644 -6.48 -26.13 -20.74
CA ALA A 644 -6.05 -26.87 -19.55
C ALA A 644 -5.27 -28.16 -19.89
N GLN A 645 -5.60 -28.83 -21.00
CA GLN A 645 -4.96 -30.07 -21.44
C GLN A 645 -3.51 -29.88 -21.93
N GLN A 646 -3.12 -28.67 -22.34
CA GLN A 646 -1.75 -28.36 -22.78
C GLN A 646 -0.81 -28.11 -21.61
N LEU A 647 -1.35 -27.67 -20.47
CA LEU A 647 -0.60 -27.27 -19.29
C LEU A 647 0.25 -28.42 -18.71
N PRO A 648 -0.27 -29.65 -18.62
CA PRO A 648 0.50 -30.84 -18.25
C PRO A 648 1.77 -31.10 -19.06
N ALA A 649 1.71 -30.97 -20.38
CA ALA A 649 2.89 -31.18 -21.23
C ALA A 649 3.92 -30.08 -20.98
N ALA A 650 3.48 -28.83 -20.94
CA ALA A 650 4.34 -27.68 -20.69
C ALA A 650 4.98 -27.71 -19.29
N PHE A 651 4.23 -28.14 -18.28
CA PHE A 651 4.71 -28.36 -16.92
C PHE A 651 5.86 -29.37 -16.84
N VAL A 652 5.72 -30.51 -17.52
CA VAL A 652 6.78 -31.52 -17.57
C VAL A 652 8.02 -31.00 -18.30
N ASP A 653 7.84 -30.35 -19.45
CA ASP A 653 8.96 -29.87 -20.25
C ASP A 653 9.71 -28.75 -19.52
N TRP A 654 8.98 -27.88 -18.81
CA TRP A 654 9.58 -26.93 -17.90
C TRP A 654 10.34 -27.61 -16.76
N LEU A 655 9.74 -28.57 -16.03
CA LEU A 655 10.42 -29.27 -14.94
C LEU A 655 11.72 -29.93 -15.41
N ARG A 656 11.70 -30.53 -16.60
CA ARG A 656 12.90 -31.12 -17.22
C ARG A 656 13.96 -30.06 -17.51
N ASN A 657 13.57 -28.90 -18.04
CA ASN A 657 14.50 -27.81 -18.33
C ASN A 657 15.03 -27.14 -17.05
N ALA A 658 14.20 -27.00 -16.02
CA ALA A 658 14.61 -26.52 -14.70
C ALA A 658 15.62 -27.50 -14.07
N ALA A 659 15.33 -28.80 -14.08
CA ALA A 659 16.24 -29.84 -13.58
C ALA A 659 17.59 -29.88 -14.34
N ARG A 660 17.59 -29.62 -15.65
CA ARG A 660 18.82 -29.50 -16.46
C ARG A 660 19.63 -28.24 -16.13
N ARG A 661 18.97 -27.09 -15.97
CA ARG A 661 19.65 -25.83 -15.59
C ARG A 661 20.29 -25.93 -14.22
N ALA A 662 19.62 -26.60 -13.30
CA ALA A 662 20.11 -26.96 -11.97
C ALA A 662 21.31 -27.94 -11.97
N SER A 663 21.67 -28.54 -13.10
CA SER A 663 22.80 -29.48 -13.22
C SER A 663 24.06 -28.88 -13.84
N ARG A 664 23.96 -27.63 -14.32
CA ARG A 664 25.10 -26.79 -14.73
C ARG A 664 25.45 -25.85 -13.60
#